data_AF-A0A0C6FL71-F1
#
_entry.id   AF-A0A0C6FL71-F1
#
_cell.length_a   1.000
_cell.length_b   1.000
_cell.length_c   1.000
_cell.angle_alpha   90.00
_cell.angle_beta   90.00
_cell.angle_gamma   90.00
#
_symmetry.space_group_name_H-M   'P 1'
#
loop_
_entity.id
_entity.type
_entity.pdbx_description
1 polymer ?
#
loop_
_entity_poly.entity_id
_entity_poly.type
_entity_poly.pdbx_seq_one_letter_code
_entity_poly.pdbx_strand_id
1 'polypeptide(L)'
;MSASVEIFDTLRRQAYAFVGRVHRKTGAPVTEEAMTTFLGEAVKRHVAGGGVGELTDAIIEGTCQSITRFCVAMPVRVQSAARKRLFDAMSPKGKAWAKADLQRQAQATKGRKDHRNLNVDRVRLRSYVEREAAAFVAVPGQACTDEERIAVVDAVTEYSGRMKPGRPAIVRPNRTRSGMQEADFQVGSVLDYEQSVAEDEGREPRRLSIDVILARLETEHVVLTDGRTTKGMPGVTRAVVRGAVERLQGQPRRAAAIDRLPPTARNLVGALEAELPQNRISVVETVALAGKLWAPARTAAGHRQHVRRLRVAAEAIAAADIALHVAIVGSHVVVGRGRKLPKGEKLQSIVDGAVTPKRGRRRVTVLSRGLVAARQGLWGTEEGEIAKAVCRVAASQAGHDDVWVTLAAAGQDGAAEAFSAVWDGAGEPVQGDSLVLAGAVEQAAQSYVYGRLSPQALAGVALVRTVVERARDAGLDQAWAAYVAKGTIADRLRRDATGAKDRVRRIGAALSKAPCPEAWEAAVLLDAYAVRPGRRHSHPVVVMPRAPKPAAAPAPAPVPAPEFFPTLVKDAVLSLDMIDEIKAHWSVNEVRPALKALRSVYMGLDVEDTREEDLDEFASPATVDDVAEGLRRVLRWWKAPALAMVARLDEELQGVLRLSVVNAGVALRDHGAVALRHAAGVVGSIAAYAGSVDGVRSLPRRLRQADERFQWELGQMAARAA
;
A
#
# COMPACT_ATOMS: atom_id res chain seq x y z
N MET A 1 53.29 -20.88 -16.51
CA MET A 1 52.98 -19.60 -15.85
C MET A 1 51.82 -19.82 -14.90
N SER A 2 52.03 -19.67 -13.59
CA SER A 2 51.04 -20.00 -12.55
C SER A 2 49.97 -18.91 -12.45
N ALA A 3 48.70 -19.27 -12.63
CA ALA A 3 47.58 -18.39 -12.28
C ALA A 3 47.68 -18.00 -10.79
N SER A 4 47.42 -16.73 -10.47
CA SER A 4 47.23 -16.34 -9.07
C SER A 4 46.04 -17.14 -8.51
N VAL A 5 46.28 -17.93 -7.46
CA VAL A 5 45.27 -18.84 -6.88
C VAL A 5 44.04 -18.06 -6.41
N GLU A 6 44.23 -16.83 -5.94
CA GLU A 6 43.18 -15.98 -5.37
C GLU A 6 42.18 -15.48 -6.43
N ILE A 7 42.69 -14.98 -7.57
CA ILE A 7 41.81 -14.53 -8.66
C ILE A 7 41.12 -15.73 -9.32
N PHE A 8 41.81 -16.86 -9.47
CA PHE A 8 41.24 -18.08 -10.01
C PHE A 8 40.08 -18.60 -9.16
N ASP A 9 40.23 -18.70 -7.83
CA ASP A 9 39.17 -19.21 -6.96
C ASP A 9 37.94 -18.30 -6.91
N THR A 10 38.17 -16.99 -6.96
CA THR A 10 37.09 -15.99 -6.98
C THR A 10 36.32 -16.05 -8.30
N LEU A 11 37.03 -16.01 -9.43
CA LEU A 11 36.42 -16.03 -10.77
C LEU A 11 35.78 -17.37 -11.08
N ARG A 12 36.39 -18.50 -10.71
CA ARG A 12 35.84 -19.85 -10.93
C ARG A 12 34.47 -20.02 -10.26
N ARG A 13 34.31 -19.59 -9.01
CA ARG A 13 33.01 -19.68 -8.30
C ARG A 13 31.93 -18.85 -8.99
N GLN A 14 32.28 -17.66 -9.46
CA GLN A 14 31.36 -16.79 -10.19
C GLN A 14 30.99 -17.37 -11.56
N ALA A 15 31.96 -17.93 -12.28
CA ALA A 15 31.78 -18.61 -13.55
C ALA A 15 30.84 -19.82 -13.42
N TYR A 16 31.04 -20.68 -12.40
CA TYR A 16 30.15 -21.83 -12.16
C TYR A 16 28.71 -21.40 -11.84
N ALA A 17 28.55 -20.33 -11.06
CA ALA A 17 27.24 -19.79 -10.77
C ALA A 17 26.55 -19.21 -12.03
N PHE A 18 27.34 -18.63 -12.95
CA PHE A 18 26.87 -18.13 -14.23
C PHE A 18 26.46 -19.27 -15.16
N VAL A 19 27.29 -20.32 -15.33
CA VAL A 19 26.96 -21.55 -16.06
C VAL A 19 25.66 -22.16 -15.54
N GLY A 20 25.56 -22.37 -14.22
CA GLY A 20 24.35 -22.92 -13.60
C GLY A 20 23.11 -22.03 -13.76
N ARG A 21 23.27 -20.72 -14.02
CA ARG A 21 22.17 -19.79 -14.29
C ARG A 21 21.75 -19.84 -15.77
N VAL A 22 22.70 -19.86 -16.70
CA VAL A 22 22.43 -19.98 -18.13
C VAL A 22 21.78 -21.32 -18.43
N HIS A 23 22.31 -22.42 -17.89
CA HIS A 23 21.71 -23.76 -18.04
C HIS A 23 20.27 -23.80 -17.53
N ARG A 24 19.98 -23.22 -16.36
CA ARG A 24 18.62 -23.18 -15.80
C ARG A 24 17.64 -22.33 -16.62
N LYS A 25 18.12 -21.28 -17.28
CA LYS A 25 17.27 -20.33 -18.02
C LYS A 25 17.06 -20.70 -19.48
N THR A 26 18.10 -21.24 -20.12
CA THR A 26 18.14 -21.44 -21.57
C THR A 26 18.17 -22.91 -21.96
N GLY A 27 18.58 -23.80 -21.05
CA GLY A 27 18.77 -25.22 -21.37
C GLY A 27 19.97 -25.51 -22.28
N ALA A 28 20.73 -24.50 -22.70
CA ALA A 28 21.87 -24.62 -23.61
C ALA A 28 23.22 -24.47 -22.87
N PRO A 29 24.33 -24.98 -23.44
CA PRO A 29 25.67 -24.73 -22.92
C PRO A 29 26.02 -23.24 -23.02
N VAL A 30 26.88 -22.77 -22.12
CA VAL A 30 27.41 -21.40 -22.22
C VAL A 30 28.39 -21.33 -23.39
N THR A 31 28.21 -20.35 -24.28
CA THR A 31 29.15 -20.11 -25.38
C THR A 31 30.45 -19.49 -24.86
N GLU A 32 31.54 -19.73 -25.58
CA GLU A 32 32.86 -19.19 -25.23
C GLU A 32 32.83 -17.66 -25.13
N GLU A 33 32.20 -16.99 -26.10
CA GLU A 33 32.03 -15.54 -26.15
C GLU A 33 31.24 -14.97 -24.95
N ALA A 34 30.17 -15.66 -24.52
CA ALA A 34 29.40 -15.25 -23.36
C ALA A 34 30.19 -15.41 -22.05
N MET A 35 31.04 -16.43 -21.97
CA MET A 35 31.88 -16.68 -20.80
C MET A 35 33.05 -15.69 -20.72
N THR A 36 33.72 -15.41 -21.84
CA THR A 36 34.82 -14.42 -21.90
C THR A 36 34.31 -13.03 -21.56
N THR A 37 33.15 -12.63 -22.08
CA THR A 37 32.50 -11.36 -21.73
C THR A 37 32.19 -11.27 -20.24
N PHE A 38 31.58 -12.32 -19.67
CA PHE A 38 31.25 -12.37 -18.24
C PHE A 38 32.49 -12.27 -17.35
N LEU A 39 33.55 -13.03 -17.68
CA LEU A 39 34.80 -13.04 -16.93
C LEU A 39 35.54 -11.70 -17.04
N GLY A 40 35.55 -11.07 -18.23
CA GLY A 40 36.12 -9.75 -18.43
C GLY A 40 35.48 -8.68 -17.53
N GLU A 41 34.15 -8.70 -17.39
CA GLU A 41 33.47 -7.82 -16.43
C GLU A 41 33.76 -8.19 -14.96
N ALA A 42 33.84 -9.49 -14.65
CA ALA A 42 34.12 -9.97 -13.30
C ALA A 42 35.53 -9.56 -12.83
N VAL A 43 36.51 -9.61 -13.72
CA VAL A 43 37.88 -9.10 -13.48
C VAL A 43 37.84 -7.60 -13.20
N LYS A 44 37.19 -6.79 -14.05
CA LYS A 44 37.07 -5.33 -13.84
C LYS A 44 36.48 -5.00 -12.47
N ARG A 45 35.46 -5.74 -12.03
CA ARG A 45 34.84 -5.59 -10.70
C ARG A 45 35.77 -6.01 -9.56
N HIS A 46 36.58 -7.05 -9.76
CA HIS A 46 37.52 -7.53 -8.76
C HIS A 46 38.69 -6.55 -8.55
N VAL A 47 39.23 -6.01 -9.64
CA VAL A 47 40.29 -4.98 -9.62
C VAL A 47 39.78 -3.67 -8.99
N ALA A 48 38.59 -3.21 -9.40
CA ALA A 48 37.97 -2.02 -8.80
C ALA A 48 37.64 -2.18 -7.30
N GLY A 49 37.53 -3.41 -6.81
CA GLY A 49 37.28 -3.73 -5.40
C GLY A 49 38.54 -3.85 -4.53
N GLY A 50 39.73 -3.51 -5.05
CA GLY A 50 40.98 -3.58 -4.31
C GLY A 50 41.58 -4.98 -4.17
N GLY A 51 41.15 -5.94 -5.01
CA GLY A 51 41.70 -7.30 -5.06
C GLY A 51 43.11 -7.33 -5.67
N VAL A 52 44.12 -6.99 -4.86
CA VAL A 52 45.58 -7.12 -5.09
C VAL A 52 46.17 -6.31 -6.26
N GLY A 53 47.29 -5.63 -6.00
CA GLY A 53 47.84 -4.54 -6.83
C GLY A 53 48.83 -4.89 -7.95
N GLU A 54 49.13 -6.16 -8.23
CA GLU A 54 50.12 -6.53 -9.25
C GLU A 54 49.70 -7.79 -10.04
N LEU A 55 48.61 -7.69 -10.79
CA LEU A 55 48.23 -8.71 -11.77
C LEU A 55 48.53 -8.20 -13.17
N THR A 56 49.53 -8.77 -13.84
CA THR A 56 49.78 -8.47 -15.25
C THR A 56 48.63 -8.96 -16.12
N ASP A 57 48.30 -8.23 -17.20
CA ASP A 57 47.24 -8.59 -18.14
C ASP A 57 47.35 -10.04 -18.67
N ALA A 58 48.59 -10.53 -18.85
CA ALA A 58 48.86 -11.92 -19.27
C ALA A 58 48.36 -12.98 -18.26
N ILE A 59 48.43 -12.71 -16.95
CA ILE A 59 47.95 -13.63 -15.90
C ILE A 59 46.43 -13.64 -15.85
N ILE A 60 45.82 -12.46 -16.02
CA ILE A 60 44.37 -12.30 -16.08
C ILE A 60 43.82 -13.05 -17.29
N GLU A 61 44.42 -12.83 -18.46
CA GLU A 61 44.00 -13.47 -19.70
C GLU A 61 44.16 -15.01 -19.63
N GLY A 62 45.32 -15.50 -19.16
CA GLY A 62 45.54 -16.94 -18.98
C GLY A 62 44.57 -17.58 -17.98
N THR A 63 44.23 -16.87 -16.90
CA THR A 63 43.26 -17.33 -15.91
C THR A 63 41.84 -17.39 -16.50
N CYS A 64 41.43 -16.34 -17.22
CA CYS A 64 40.14 -16.28 -17.88
C CYS A 64 40.01 -17.37 -18.96
N GLN A 65 41.03 -17.56 -19.80
CA GLN A 65 41.04 -18.64 -20.80
C GLN A 65 40.92 -20.02 -20.15
N SER A 66 41.65 -20.28 -19.05
CA SER A 66 41.56 -21.57 -18.34
C SER A 66 40.17 -21.82 -17.74
N ILE A 67 39.54 -20.81 -17.16
CA ILE A 67 38.19 -20.93 -16.59
C ILE A 67 37.16 -21.11 -17.71
N THR A 68 37.29 -20.36 -18.80
CA THR A 68 36.42 -20.46 -19.98
C THR A 68 36.44 -21.86 -20.57
N ARG A 69 37.64 -22.42 -20.85
CA ARG A 69 37.77 -23.79 -21.37
C ARG A 69 37.05 -24.81 -20.50
N PHE A 70 37.19 -24.71 -19.17
CA PHE A 70 36.53 -25.63 -18.26
C PHE A 70 35.01 -25.42 -18.22
N CYS A 71 34.55 -24.18 -18.16
CA CYS A 71 33.12 -23.86 -18.01
C CYS A 71 32.30 -24.13 -19.27
N VAL A 72 32.87 -23.92 -20.46
CA VAL A 72 32.22 -24.24 -21.75
C VAL A 72 32.11 -25.75 -21.93
N ALA A 73 33.11 -26.51 -21.46
CA ALA A 73 33.11 -27.97 -21.50
C ALA A 73 32.21 -28.63 -20.43
N MET A 74 31.55 -27.86 -19.54
CA MET A 74 30.70 -28.44 -18.51
C MET A 74 29.46 -29.10 -19.15
N PRO A 75 29.22 -30.41 -18.90
CA PRO A 75 28.13 -31.12 -19.54
C PRO A 75 26.77 -30.53 -19.14
N VAL A 76 25.99 -30.16 -20.14
CA VAL A 76 24.59 -29.75 -19.96
C VAL A 76 23.75 -31.01 -19.84
N ARG A 77 23.34 -31.34 -18.61
CA ARG A 77 22.30 -32.36 -18.42
C ARG A 77 20.96 -31.76 -18.82
N VAL A 78 20.67 -31.74 -20.12
CA VAL A 78 19.33 -31.43 -20.63
C VAL A 78 18.42 -32.58 -20.18
N GLN A 79 17.55 -32.32 -19.20
CA GLN A 79 16.49 -33.26 -18.87
C GLN A 79 15.41 -33.09 -19.93
N SER A 80 15.09 -34.16 -20.66
CA SER A 80 13.90 -34.17 -21.51
C SER A 80 12.66 -33.84 -20.67
N ALA A 81 11.63 -33.27 -21.29
CA ALA A 81 10.39 -32.96 -20.59
C ALA A 81 9.75 -34.23 -19.98
N ALA A 82 9.89 -35.38 -20.65
CA ALA A 82 9.44 -36.68 -20.15
C ALA A 82 10.22 -37.12 -18.90
N ARG A 83 11.56 -37.04 -18.92
CA ARG A 83 12.42 -37.38 -17.78
C ARG A 83 12.14 -36.50 -16.57
N LYS A 84 11.93 -35.20 -16.77
CA LYS A 84 11.61 -34.26 -15.69
C LYS A 84 10.26 -34.58 -15.03
N ARG A 85 9.22 -34.82 -15.84
CA ARG A 85 7.89 -35.22 -15.35
C ARG A 85 7.95 -36.51 -14.53
N LEU A 86 8.69 -37.51 -15.01
CA LEU A 86 8.90 -38.76 -14.28
C LEU A 86 9.65 -38.53 -12.97
N PHE A 87 10.71 -37.72 -12.96
CA PHE A 87 11.47 -37.40 -11.74
C PHE A 87 10.62 -36.66 -10.71
N ASP A 88 9.83 -35.67 -11.14
CA ASP A 88 8.95 -34.90 -10.27
C ASP A 88 7.84 -35.78 -9.66
N ALA A 89 7.36 -36.79 -10.40
CA ALA A 89 6.40 -37.77 -9.89
C ALA A 89 7.01 -38.80 -8.93
N MET A 90 8.24 -39.26 -9.19
CA MET A 90 8.89 -40.32 -8.40
C MET A 90 9.59 -39.80 -7.15
N SER A 91 10.14 -38.57 -7.16
CA SER A 91 10.90 -38.01 -6.02
C SER A 91 10.09 -37.96 -4.71
N PRO A 92 8.81 -37.52 -4.69
CA PRO A 92 8.00 -37.53 -3.47
C PRO A 92 7.72 -38.96 -2.98
N LYS A 93 7.40 -39.90 -3.89
CA LYS A 93 7.10 -41.30 -3.56
C LYS A 93 8.32 -42.01 -2.95
N GLY A 94 9.51 -41.85 -3.55
CA GLY A 94 10.75 -42.41 -3.04
C GLY A 94 11.12 -41.88 -1.64
N LYS A 95 10.94 -40.57 -1.40
CA LYS A 95 11.16 -39.96 -0.08
C LYS A 95 10.17 -40.45 0.98
N ALA A 96 8.88 -40.55 0.63
CA ALA A 96 7.85 -41.03 1.53
C ALA A 96 8.11 -42.49 1.94
N TRP A 97 8.46 -43.34 0.98
CA TRP A 97 8.83 -44.73 1.24
C TRP A 97 10.06 -44.84 2.14
N ALA A 98 11.14 -44.12 1.82
CA ALA A 98 12.37 -44.13 2.62
C ALA A 98 12.13 -43.68 4.07
N LYS A 99 11.25 -42.70 4.27
CA LYS A 99 10.85 -42.26 5.62
C LYS A 99 10.07 -43.34 6.36
N ALA A 100 9.14 -44.03 5.69
CA ALA A 100 8.36 -45.11 6.27
C ALA A 100 9.24 -46.32 6.63
N ASP A 101 10.20 -46.67 5.78
CA ASP A 101 11.18 -47.73 6.05
C ASP A 101 12.04 -47.40 7.28
N LEU A 102 12.60 -46.19 7.35
CA LEU A 102 13.36 -45.73 8.52
C LEU A 102 12.50 -45.72 9.80
N GLN A 103 11.23 -45.33 9.72
CA GLN A 103 10.31 -45.38 10.87
C GLN A 103 10.03 -46.80 11.33
N ARG A 104 9.78 -47.72 10.39
CA ARG A 104 9.56 -49.15 10.68
C ARG A 104 10.79 -49.79 11.33
N GLN A 105 11.98 -49.53 10.77
CA GLN A 105 13.24 -50.01 11.34
C GLN A 105 13.50 -49.40 12.72
N ALA A 106 13.20 -48.11 12.92
CA ALA A 106 13.33 -47.42 14.20
C ALA A 106 12.42 -48.00 15.28
N GLN A 107 11.18 -48.39 14.94
CA GLN A 107 10.27 -49.08 15.85
C GLN A 107 10.78 -50.48 16.21
N ALA A 108 11.27 -51.24 15.24
CA ALA A 108 11.79 -52.59 15.45
C ALA A 108 13.10 -52.66 16.26
N THR A 109 13.91 -51.61 16.23
CA THR A 109 15.24 -51.54 16.89
C THR A 109 15.27 -50.67 18.15
N LYS A 110 14.10 -50.23 18.64
CA LYS A 110 13.97 -49.33 19.79
C LYS A 110 14.68 -49.91 21.03
N GLY A 111 15.65 -49.18 21.57
CA GLY A 111 16.43 -49.57 22.75
C GLY A 111 17.74 -50.33 22.50
N ARG A 112 18.08 -50.66 21.24
CA ARG A 112 19.35 -51.33 20.88
C ARG A 112 20.39 -50.32 20.37
N LYS A 113 21.69 -50.65 20.50
CA LYS A 113 22.82 -49.82 20.00
C LYS A 113 22.69 -49.48 18.51
N ASP A 114 22.08 -50.38 17.73
CA ASP A 114 21.94 -50.29 16.28
C ASP A 114 20.97 -49.19 15.82
N HIS A 115 20.14 -48.65 16.73
CA HIS A 115 19.19 -47.58 16.44
C HIS A 115 19.84 -46.31 15.88
N ARG A 116 21.14 -46.08 16.15
CA ARG A 116 21.90 -44.92 15.67
C ARG A 116 22.43 -45.06 14.23
N ASN A 117 22.47 -46.29 13.70
CA ASN A 117 23.08 -46.61 12.40
C ASN A 117 22.07 -47.12 11.35
N LEU A 118 20.80 -46.75 11.49
CA LEU A 118 19.76 -47.14 10.53
C LEU A 118 20.01 -46.51 9.15
N ASN A 119 19.88 -47.35 8.12
CA ASN A 119 20.02 -46.98 6.72
C ASN A 119 18.79 -47.47 5.96
N VAL A 120 18.38 -46.70 4.95
CA VAL A 120 17.31 -47.10 4.03
C VAL A 120 17.76 -48.33 3.25
N ASP A 121 16.90 -49.34 3.15
CA ASP A 121 17.15 -50.50 2.29
C ASP A 121 17.07 -50.08 0.82
N ARG A 122 18.24 -49.91 0.19
CA ARG A 122 18.35 -49.44 -1.19
C ARG A 122 17.81 -50.44 -2.21
N VAL A 123 17.89 -51.74 -1.91
CA VAL A 123 17.41 -52.79 -2.82
C VAL A 123 15.88 -52.74 -2.86
N ARG A 124 15.24 -52.70 -1.69
CA ARG A 124 13.78 -52.60 -1.60
C ARG A 124 13.24 -51.26 -2.12
N LEU A 125 13.95 -50.17 -1.85
CA LEU A 125 13.62 -48.86 -2.39
C LEU A 125 13.67 -48.86 -3.92
N ARG A 126 14.73 -49.45 -4.52
CA ARG A 126 14.85 -49.56 -5.98
C ARG A 126 13.68 -50.33 -6.57
N SER A 127 13.37 -51.51 -6.05
CA SER A 127 12.23 -52.32 -6.53
C SER A 127 10.87 -51.64 -6.33
N TYR A 128 10.73 -50.77 -5.31
CA TYR A 128 9.53 -49.94 -5.16
C TYR A 128 9.44 -48.86 -6.23
N VAL A 129 10.51 -48.08 -6.43
CA VAL A 129 10.56 -47.00 -7.41
C VAL A 129 10.46 -47.53 -8.84
N GLU A 130 11.04 -48.69 -9.16
CA GLU A 130 10.91 -49.35 -10.47
C GLU A 130 9.46 -49.72 -10.79
N ARG A 131 8.73 -50.29 -9.84
CA ARG A 131 7.30 -50.61 -10.01
C ARG A 131 6.45 -49.36 -10.23
N GLU A 132 6.69 -48.32 -9.44
CA GLU A 132 5.96 -47.04 -9.55
C GLU A 132 6.30 -46.31 -10.86
N ALA A 133 7.55 -46.38 -11.31
CA ALA A 133 7.98 -45.80 -12.58
C ALA A 133 7.39 -46.57 -13.78
N ALA A 134 7.34 -47.91 -13.72
CA ALA A 134 6.69 -48.72 -14.74
C ALA A 134 5.18 -48.42 -14.84
N ALA A 135 4.50 -48.29 -13.70
CA ALA A 135 3.08 -47.92 -13.66
C ALA A 135 2.82 -46.51 -14.22
N PHE A 136 3.72 -45.56 -13.96
CA PHE A 136 3.65 -44.21 -14.51
C PHE A 136 3.79 -44.19 -16.04
N VAL A 137 4.77 -44.93 -16.58
CA VAL A 137 5.04 -44.98 -18.02
C VAL A 137 3.94 -45.72 -18.79
N ALA A 138 3.20 -46.63 -18.14
CA ALA A 138 2.06 -47.33 -18.74
C ALA A 138 0.85 -46.43 -19.02
N VAL A 139 0.81 -45.20 -18.49
CA VAL A 139 -0.29 -44.25 -18.73
C VAL A 139 -0.12 -43.56 -20.10
N PRO A 140 -1.16 -43.52 -20.96
CA PRO A 140 -1.11 -42.80 -22.23
C PRO A 140 -0.69 -41.33 -22.06
N GLY A 141 0.26 -40.88 -22.89
CA GLY A 141 0.82 -39.52 -22.83
C GLY A 141 1.96 -39.32 -21.81
N GLN A 142 2.39 -40.38 -21.12
CA GLN A 142 3.51 -40.37 -20.15
C GLN A 142 4.69 -41.27 -20.57
N ALA A 143 4.78 -41.61 -21.86
CA ALA A 143 5.86 -42.42 -22.41
C ALA A 143 7.23 -41.74 -22.22
N CYS A 144 8.20 -42.49 -21.71
CA CYS A 144 9.61 -42.11 -21.70
C CYS A 144 10.45 -43.30 -22.17
N THR A 145 11.69 -43.03 -22.59
CA THR A 145 12.60 -44.11 -22.98
C THR A 145 12.98 -44.97 -21.77
N ASP A 146 13.35 -46.23 -22.01
CA ASP A 146 13.82 -47.13 -20.94
C ASP A 146 15.08 -46.59 -20.26
N GLU A 147 15.97 -45.96 -21.01
CA GLU A 147 17.18 -45.30 -20.49
C GLU A 147 16.84 -44.15 -19.52
N GLU A 148 15.87 -43.31 -19.88
CA GLU A 148 15.40 -42.22 -19.01
C GLU A 148 14.72 -42.75 -17.75
N ARG A 149 13.95 -43.83 -17.87
CA ARG A 149 13.30 -44.50 -16.74
C ARG A 149 14.35 -45.03 -15.77
N ILE A 150 15.32 -45.80 -16.26
CA ILE A 150 16.42 -46.36 -15.45
C ILE A 150 17.19 -45.23 -14.75
N ALA A 151 17.53 -44.16 -15.49
CA ALA A 151 18.29 -43.05 -14.93
C ALA A 151 17.52 -42.26 -13.85
N VAL A 152 16.18 -42.19 -13.91
CA VAL A 152 15.36 -41.57 -12.85
C VAL A 152 15.24 -42.49 -11.64
N VAL A 153 15.03 -43.79 -11.85
CA VAL A 153 15.00 -44.80 -10.78
C VAL A 153 16.30 -44.78 -9.99
N ASP A 154 17.44 -44.78 -10.67
CA ASP A 154 18.76 -44.76 -10.03
C ASP A 154 18.96 -43.46 -9.23
N ALA A 155 18.61 -42.31 -9.80
CA ALA A 155 18.75 -41.02 -9.13
C ALA A 155 17.87 -40.89 -7.87
N VAL A 156 16.62 -41.36 -7.92
CA VAL A 156 15.69 -41.31 -6.78
C VAL A 156 16.11 -42.31 -5.71
N THR A 157 16.57 -43.49 -6.10
CA THR A 157 17.12 -44.52 -5.20
C THR A 157 18.38 -44.02 -4.51
N GLU A 158 19.31 -43.41 -5.23
CA GLU A 158 20.54 -42.87 -4.66
C GLU A 158 20.26 -41.73 -3.69
N TYR A 159 19.41 -40.78 -4.07
CA TYR A 159 19.05 -39.63 -3.24
C TYR A 159 18.32 -40.06 -1.97
N SER A 160 17.26 -40.85 -2.10
CA SER A 160 16.41 -41.24 -0.97
C SER A 160 17.08 -42.33 -0.12
N GLY A 161 17.91 -43.17 -0.72
CA GLY A 161 18.75 -44.17 -0.05
C GLY A 161 19.92 -43.60 0.76
N ARG A 162 20.16 -42.28 0.69
CA ARG A 162 21.09 -41.55 1.56
C ARG A 162 20.40 -40.90 2.77
N MET A 163 19.07 -41.00 2.87
CA MET A 163 18.36 -40.46 4.03
C MET A 163 18.76 -41.19 5.31
N LYS A 164 18.90 -40.42 6.39
CA LYS A 164 19.22 -40.91 7.74
C LYS A 164 18.00 -40.70 8.64
N PRO A 165 17.84 -41.48 9.71
CA PRO A 165 16.80 -41.21 10.70
C PRO A 165 16.97 -39.78 11.22
N GLY A 166 15.91 -38.98 11.12
CA GLY A 166 15.92 -37.63 11.66
C GLY A 166 16.19 -37.70 13.15
N ARG A 167 17.19 -36.98 13.66
CA ARG A 167 17.33 -36.80 15.11
C ARG A 167 16.00 -36.22 15.63
N PRO A 168 15.42 -36.76 16.72
CA PRO A 168 14.26 -36.11 17.32
C PRO A 168 14.64 -34.65 17.58
N ALA A 169 13.74 -33.73 17.24
CA ALA A 169 13.98 -32.31 17.43
C ALA A 169 14.24 -32.10 18.93
N ILE A 170 15.48 -31.86 19.30
CA ILE A 170 15.82 -31.37 20.64
C ILE A 170 15.00 -30.09 20.79
N VAL A 171 14.02 -30.10 21.67
CA VAL A 171 13.21 -28.93 22.02
C VAL A 171 14.20 -27.91 22.57
N ARG A 172 14.60 -26.96 21.74
CA ARG A 172 15.51 -25.90 22.15
C ARG A 172 14.64 -24.81 22.77
N PRO A 173 14.80 -24.48 24.06
CA PRO A 173 13.92 -23.54 24.77
C PRO A 173 13.77 -22.17 24.08
N ASN A 174 14.78 -21.77 23.28
CA ASN A 174 14.79 -20.49 22.55
C ASN A 174 14.36 -20.54 21.07
N ARG A 175 13.98 -21.70 20.50
CA ARG A 175 13.70 -21.81 19.05
C ARG A 175 12.30 -22.32 18.71
N THR A 176 11.64 -23.03 19.61
CA THR A 176 10.30 -23.58 19.39
C THR A 176 9.29 -22.88 20.29
N ARG A 177 8.06 -22.67 19.80
CA ARG A 177 6.97 -22.05 20.57
C ARG A 177 6.71 -22.79 21.88
N SER A 178 6.68 -24.13 21.82
CA SER A 178 6.53 -24.99 23.01
C SER A 178 7.70 -24.85 23.99
N GLY A 179 8.95 -24.71 23.51
CA GLY A 179 10.10 -24.51 24.38
C GLY A 179 10.09 -23.15 25.10
N MET A 180 9.55 -22.11 24.46
CA MET A 180 9.36 -20.79 25.09
C MET A 180 8.26 -20.82 26.15
N GLN A 181 7.13 -21.47 25.86
CA GLN A 181 6.03 -21.64 26.81
C GLN A 181 6.46 -22.43 28.04
N GLU A 182 7.26 -23.48 27.84
CA GLU A 182 7.78 -24.27 28.94
C GLU A 182 8.77 -23.47 29.79
N ALA A 183 9.66 -22.69 29.17
CA ALA A 183 10.54 -21.78 29.92
C ALA A 183 9.75 -20.70 30.69
N ASP A 184 8.68 -20.15 30.10
CA ASP A 184 7.81 -19.18 30.76
C ASP A 184 7.12 -19.80 31.98
N PHE A 185 6.58 -21.01 31.82
CA PHE A 185 5.96 -21.73 32.94
C PHE A 185 6.94 -21.97 34.08
N GLN A 186 8.15 -22.48 33.80
CA GLN A 186 9.13 -22.74 34.87
C GLN A 186 9.64 -21.49 35.56
N VAL A 187 9.90 -20.42 34.81
CA VAL A 187 10.31 -19.14 35.39
C VAL A 187 9.17 -18.55 36.23
N GLY A 188 7.92 -18.67 35.77
CA GLY A 188 6.73 -18.31 36.53
C GLY A 188 6.68 -19.05 37.87
N SER A 189 6.77 -20.38 37.86
CA SER A 189 6.76 -21.20 39.09
C SER A 189 7.82 -20.80 40.11
N VAL A 190 9.03 -20.44 39.66
CA VAL A 190 10.11 -19.97 40.55
C VAL A 190 9.79 -18.62 41.17
N LEU A 191 9.16 -17.71 40.41
CA LEU A 191 8.75 -16.40 40.89
C LEU A 191 7.56 -16.48 41.84
N ASP A 192 6.56 -17.29 41.50
CA ASP A 192 5.37 -17.54 42.32
C ASP A 192 5.75 -18.19 43.65
N TYR A 193 6.71 -19.11 43.64
CA TYR A 193 7.26 -19.71 44.87
C TYR A 193 7.96 -18.69 45.77
N GLU A 194 8.74 -17.75 45.22
CA GLU A 194 9.34 -16.68 46.02
C GLU A 194 8.28 -15.72 46.58
N GLN A 195 7.21 -15.49 45.82
CA GLN A 195 6.10 -14.68 46.27
C GLN A 195 5.34 -15.36 47.42
N SER A 196 5.02 -16.66 47.31
CA SER A 196 4.36 -17.39 48.38
C SER A 196 5.22 -17.44 49.66
N VAL A 197 6.54 -17.68 49.52
CA VAL A 197 7.46 -17.67 50.68
C VAL A 197 7.54 -16.28 51.32
N ALA A 198 7.53 -15.21 50.54
CA ALA A 198 7.51 -13.85 51.06
C ALA A 198 6.21 -13.51 51.80
N GLU A 199 5.07 -13.95 51.27
CA GLU A 199 3.76 -13.79 51.91
C GLU A 199 3.69 -14.56 53.24
N ASP A 200 4.19 -15.81 53.28
CA ASP A 200 4.27 -16.63 54.50
C ASP A 200 5.21 -16.03 55.55
N GLU A 201 6.32 -15.41 55.12
CA GLU A 201 7.30 -14.74 55.98
C GLU A 201 6.93 -13.29 56.34
N GLY A 202 5.82 -12.76 55.82
CA GLY A 202 5.37 -11.37 56.07
C GLY A 202 6.31 -10.29 55.55
N ARG A 203 7.08 -10.58 54.51
CA ARG A 203 8.06 -9.66 53.90
C ARG A 203 7.70 -9.34 52.45
N GLU A 204 8.31 -8.29 51.89
CA GLU A 204 8.20 -8.07 50.45
C GLU A 204 8.96 -9.15 49.64
N PRO A 205 8.39 -9.59 48.49
CA PRO A 205 9.04 -10.56 47.62
C PRO A 205 10.36 -10.04 47.08
N ARG A 206 11.42 -10.84 47.21
CA ARG A 206 12.75 -10.46 46.73
C ARG A 206 12.76 -10.50 45.21
N ARG A 207 13.33 -9.46 44.59
CA ARG A 207 13.59 -9.46 43.14
C ARG A 207 14.73 -10.43 42.83
N LEU A 208 14.39 -11.65 42.44
CA LEU A 208 15.36 -12.66 42.02
C LEU A 208 16.15 -12.18 40.80
N SER A 209 17.48 -12.36 40.82
CA SER A 209 18.31 -12.08 39.67
C SER A 209 18.19 -13.19 38.63
N ILE A 210 18.45 -12.87 37.36
CA ILE A 210 18.42 -13.86 36.25
C ILE A 210 19.35 -15.04 36.55
N ASP A 211 20.48 -14.79 37.21
CA ASP A 211 21.48 -15.81 37.52
C ASP A 211 21.01 -16.74 38.65
N VAL A 212 20.24 -16.23 39.61
CA VAL A 212 19.61 -17.03 40.67
C VAL A 212 18.50 -17.92 40.10
N ILE A 213 17.66 -17.38 39.21
CA ILE A 213 16.60 -18.15 38.54
C ILE A 213 17.24 -19.22 37.65
N LEU A 214 18.30 -18.89 36.91
CA LEU A 214 19.04 -19.85 36.10
C LEU A 214 19.61 -20.99 36.96
N ALA A 215 20.26 -20.66 38.08
CA ALA A 215 20.82 -21.66 38.98
C ALA A 215 19.72 -22.62 39.50
N ARG A 216 18.57 -22.09 39.94
CA ARG A 216 17.43 -22.92 40.37
C ARG A 216 16.93 -23.84 39.25
N LEU A 217 16.76 -23.32 38.05
CA LEU A 217 16.31 -24.12 36.89
C LEU A 217 17.34 -25.16 36.42
N GLU A 218 18.62 -25.01 36.75
CA GLU A 218 19.67 -25.99 36.47
C GLU A 218 19.77 -27.08 37.55
N THR A 219 19.53 -26.73 38.83
CA THR A 219 19.78 -27.63 39.96
C THR A 219 18.54 -28.30 40.54
N GLU A 220 17.38 -27.64 40.51
CA GLU A 220 16.15 -28.10 41.17
C GLU A 220 15.33 -29.05 40.28
N HIS A 221 14.36 -29.75 40.87
CA HIS A 221 13.42 -30.58 40.13
C HIS A 221 12.37 -29.71 39.45
N VAL A 222 12.31 -29.81 38.12
CA VAL A 222 11.47 -29.00 37.24
C VAL A 222 10.32 -29.87 36.73
N VAL A 223 9.06 -29.41 36.88
CA VAL A 223 7.86 -30.14 36.43
C VAL A 223 7.56 -29.76 34.98
N LEU A 224 7.89 -30.62 34.02
CA LEU A 224 7.60 -30.40 32.61
C LEU A 224 6.08 -30.32 32.35
N THR A 225 5.73 -29.69 31.22
CA THR A 225 4.34 -29.48 30.78
C THR A 225 3.55 -30.79 30.55
N ASP A 226 4.23 -31.93 30.41
CA ASP A 226 3.63 -33.27 30.34
C ASP A 226 3.45 -33.96 31.71
N GLY A 227 3.68 -33.24 32.81
CA GLY A 227 3.53 -33.72 34.19
C GLY A 227 4.72 -34.51 34.72
N ARG A 228 5.82 -34.63 33.96
CA ARG A 228 7.03 -35.35 34.41
C ARG A 228 7.99 -34.42 35.15
N THR A 229 8.60 -34.90 36.22
CA THR A 229 9.68 -34.19 36.91
C THR A 229 11.03 -34.57 36.30
N THR A 230 11.86 -33.57 36.00
CA THR A 230 13.24 -33.76 35.57
C THR A 230 14.19 -32.98 36.46
N LYS A 231 15.42 -33.48 36.66
CA LYS A 231 16.44 -32.74 37.41
C LYS A 231 17.08 -31.72 36.47
N GLY A 232 16.77 -30.44 36.69
CA GLY A 232 17.20 -29.35 35.84
C GLY A 232 16.54 -29.34 34.45
N MET A 233 16.38 -28.16 33.87
CA MET A 233 15.82 -27.98 32.53
C MET A 233 16.94 -28.02 31.47
N PRO A 234 17.00 -29.04 30.59
CA PRO A 234 18.10 -29.21 29.67
C PRO A 234 18.17 -28.10 28.60
N GLY A 235 19.31 -27.42 28.53
CA GLY A 235 19.57 -26.40 27.50
C GLY A 235 18.99 -25.01 27.81
N VAL A 236 18.60 -24.75 29.06
CA VAL A 236 18.31 -23.38 29.52
C VAL A 236 19.59 -22.57 29.50
N THR A 237 19.47 -21.31 29.09
CA THR A 237 20.57 -20.35 29.09
C THR A 237 20.08 -19.07 29.73
N ARG A 238 21.01 -18.24 30.21
CA ARG A 238 20.72 -16.90 30.76
C ARG A 238 19.78 -16.07 29.87
N ALA A 239 19.91 -16.20 28.54
CA ALA A 239 19.06 -15.50 27.58
C ALA A 239 17.60 -16.03 27.56
N VAL A 240 17.39 -17.34 27.77
CA VAL A 240 16.05 -17.95 27.90
C VAL A 240 15.35 -17.36 29.12
N VAL A 241 16.02 -17.41 30.28
CA VAL A 241 15.49 -16.96 31.56
C VAL A 241 15.18 -15.46 31.51
N ARG A 242 16.13 -14.66 30.99
CA ARG A 242 15.90 -13.23 30.76
C ARG A 242 14.66 -12.97 29.91
N GLY A 243 14.54 -13.66 28.78
CA GLY A 243 13.40 -13.50 27.87
C GLY A 243 12.07 -13.89 28.51
N ALA A 244 12.05 -14.93 29.35
CA ALA A 244 10.86 -15.36 30.09
C ALA A 244 10.46 -14.37 31.18
N VAL A 245 11.41 -13.89 32.00
CA VAL A 245 11.17 -12.85 33.01
C VAL A 245 10.63 -11.57 32.35
N GLU A 246 11.22 -11.15 31.23
CA GLU A 246 10.77 -9.97 30.48
C GLU A 246 9.35 -10.11 29.91
N ARG A 247 8.88 -11.34 29.64
CA ARG A 247 7.50 -11.62 29.20
C ARG A 247 6.51 -11.62 30.37
N LEU A 248 6.89 -12.21 31.51
CA LEU A 248 6.02 -12.38 32.68
C LEU A 248 5.87 -11.09 33.50
N GLN A 249 6.98 -10.38 33.75
CA GLN A 249 7.00 -9.19 34.61
C GLN A 249 7.12 -7.87 33.83
N GLY A 250 7.17 -7.95 32.49
CA GLY A 250 7.45 -6.82 31.63
C GLY A 250 8.92 -6.35 31.71
N GLN A 251 9.20 -5.17 31.15
CA GLN A 251 10.54 -4.60 31.08
C GLN A 251 10.65 -3.26 31.83
N PRO A 252 10.56 -3.24 33.18
CA PRO A 252 10.54 -2.00 33.95
C PRO A 252 11.83 -1.18 33.78
N ARG A 253 13.00 -1.85 33.61
CA ARG A 253 14.27 -1.17 33.30
C ARG A 253 14.24 -0.49 31.94
N ARG A 254 13.59 -1.10 30.95
CA ARG A 254 13.42 -0.52 29.62
C ARG A 254 12.44 0.65 29.66
N ALA A 255 11.31 0.50 30.33
CA ALA A 255 10.36 1.59 30.53
C ALA A 255 11.04 2.80 31.20
N ALA A 256 11.78 2.58 32.28
CA ALA A 256 12.55 3.63 32.94
C ALA A 256 13.65 4.24 32.04
N ALA A 257 14.31 3.44 31.19
CA ALA A 257 15.27 3.94 30.21
C ALA A 257 14.59 4.81 29.13
N ILE A 258 13.40 4.42 28.66
CA ILE A 258 12.58 5.20 27.74
C ILE A 258 12.12 6.52 28.39
N ASP A 259 11.75 6.49 29.67
CA ASP A 259 11.35 7.67 30.40
C ASP A 259 12.51 8.64 30.65
N ARG A 260 13.74 8.14 30.76
CA ARG A 260 14.94 9.00 30.84
C ARG A 260 15.34 9.64 29.51
N LEU A 261 14.81 9.17 28.38
CA LEU A 261 15.12 9.75 27.07
C LEU A 261 14.61 11.19 26.94
N PRO A 262 15.31 12.04 26.17
CA PRO A 262 14.80 13.35 25.77
C PRO A 262 13.41 13.22 25.14
N PRO A 263 12.51 14.21 25.31
CA PRO A 263 11.12 14.12 24.86
C PRO A 263 10.99 13.74 23.38
N THR A 264 11.87 14.25 22.52
CA THR A 264 11.91 13.91 21.09
C THR A 264 12.29 12.45 20.84
N ALA A 265 13.29 11.93 21.55
CA ALA A 265 13.73 10.55 21.44
C ALA A 265 12.65 9.59 21.97
N ARG A 266 12.00 9.92 23.09
CA ARG A 266 10.87 9.15 23.64
C ARG A 266 9.72 9.05 22.64
N ASN A 267 9.34 10.18 22.02
CA ASN A 267 8.29 10.19 20.98
C ASN A 267 8.70 9.39 19.73
N LEU A 268 9.97 9.44 19.34
CA LEU A 268 10.50 8.65 18.23
C LEU A 268 10.43 7.14 18.54
N VAL A 269 10.77 6.73 19.76
CA VAL A 269 10.63 5.33 20.23
C VAL A 269 9.18 4.88 20.11
N GLY A 270 8.23 5.68 20.62
CA GLY A 270 6.80 5.39 20.50
C GLY A 270 6.33 5.23 19.05
N ALA A 271 6.75 6.13 18.15
CA ALA A 271 6.42 6.04 16.73
C ALA A 271 6.94 4.76 16.07
N LEU A 272 8.19 4.40 16.37
CA LEU A 272 8.84 3.24 15.77
C LEU A 272 8.27 1.93 16.32
N GLU A 273 7.89 1.86 17.59
CA GLU A 273 7.30 0.66 18.19
C GLU A 273 5.87 0.38 17.73
N ALA A 274 5.10 1.44 17.46
CA ALA A 274 3.73 1.34 16.96
C ALA A 274 3.68 0.87 15.49
N GLU A 275 4.59 1.36 14.64
CA GLU A 275 4.49 1.18 13.18
C GLU A 275 5.38 0.04 12.64
N LEU A 276 6.45 -0.36 13.36
CA LEU A 276 7.44 -1.29 12.84
C LEU A 276 7.40 -2.69 13.49
N PRO A 277 7.53 -3.76 12.69
CA PRO A 277 7.53 -5.13 13.20
C PRO A 277 8.77 -5.44 14.05
N GLN A 278 8.59 -6.23 15.10
CA GLN A 278 9.68 -6.72 15.95
C GLN A 278 10.57 -7.74 15.22
N ASN A 279 11.84 -7.82 15.60
CA ASN A 279 12.86 -8.75 15.09
C ASN A 279 13.18 -8.63 13.60
N ARG A 280 12.84 -7.50 12.97
CA ARG A 280 13.16 -7.19 11.57
C ARG A 280 13.99 -5.91 11.47
N ILE A 281 14.74 -5.80 10.37
CA ILE A 281 15.39 -4.56 9.95
C ILE A 281 14.49 -3.92 8.91
N SER A 282 14.00 -2.73 9.22
CA SER A 282 13.12 -1.94 8.35
C SER A 282 13.87 -0.72 7.83
N VAL A 283 13.58 -0.34 6.59
CA VAL A 283 14.11 0.88 5.98
C VAL A 283 12.94 1.82 5.77
N VAL A 284 13.05 3.03 6.31
CA VAL A 284 11.99 4.05 6.31
C VAL A 284 12.54 5.34 5.71
N GLU A 285 11.72 6.12 5.02
CA GLU A 285 12.15 7.44 4.54
C GLU A 285 12.29 8.43 5.69
N THR A 286 13.37 9.21 5.67
CA THR A 286 13.65 10.20 6.75
C THR A 286 12.57 11.28 6.81
N VAL A 287 11.99 11.65 5.66
CA VAL A 287 10.90 12.62 5.57
C VAL A 287 9.60 12.06 6.17
N ALA A 288 9.27 10.81 5.88
CA ALA A 288 8.09 10.15 6.44
C ALA A 288 8.20 10.03 7.98
N LEU A 289 9.37 9.62 8.48
CA LEU A 289 9.62 9.53 9.91
C LEU A 289 9.61 10.90 10.59
N ALA A 290 10.16 11.94 9.94
CA ALA A 290 10.06 13.32 10.43
C ALA A 290 8.60 13.80 10.49
N GLY A 291 7.78 13.45 9.49
CA GLY A 291 6.36 13.76 9.42
C GLY A 291 5.51 13.14 10.53
N LYS A 292 6.00 12.08 11.20
CA LYS A 292 5.37 11.52 12.40
C LYS A 292 5.60 12.37 13.66
N LEU A 293 6.71 13.11 13.72
CA LEU A 293 7.12 13.84 14.93
C LEU A 293 6.88 15.35 14.81
N TRP A 294 6.98 15.89 13.60
CA TRP A 294 6.87 17.32 13.34
C TRP A 294 6.13 17.60 12.03
N ALA A 295 5.75 18.87 11.87
CA ALA A 295 5.17 19.36 10.64
C ALA A 295 6.08 19.11 9.45
N PRO A 296 5.54 18.89 8.24
CA PRO A 296 6.34 18.89 7.03
C PRO A 296 7.13 20.20 6.95
N ALA A 297 8.45 20.12 6.79
CA ALA A 297 9.25 21.32 6.59
C ALA A 297 8.96 21.89 5.20
N ARG A 298 8.81 23.22 5.08
CA ARG A 298 8.59 23.89 3.79
C ARG A 298 9.87 24.38 3.13
N THR A 299 10.90 24.57 3.94
CA THR A 299 12.21 25.06 3.50
C THR A 299 13.25 23.96 3.58
N ALA A 300 14.27 24.02 2.72
CA ALA A 300 15.41 23.11 2.79
C ALA A 300 16.16 23.24 4.15
N ALA A 301 16.14 24.42 4.76
CA ALA A 301 16.68 24.64 6.11
C ALA A 301 15.89 23.88 7.18
N GLY A 302 14.55 23.91 7.12
CA GLY A 302 13.69 23.15 8.03
C GLY A 302 13.88 21.63 7.88
N HIS A 303 14.03 21.13 6.65
CA HIS A 303 14.34 19.73 6.40
C HIS A 303 15.68 19.33 7.05
N ARG A 304 16.73 20.13 6.83
CA ARG A 304 18.03 19.92 7.47
C ARG A 304 17.94 19.93 9.01
N GLN A 305 17.11 20.81 9.57
CA GLN A 305 16.87 20.87 11.01
C GLN A 305 16.14 19.61 11.54
N HIS A 306 15.13 19.10 10.84
CA HIS A 306 14.45 17.86 11.21
C HIS A 306 15.39 16.66 11.15
N VAL A 307 16.20 16.54 10.10
CA VAL A 307 17.22 15.49 9.99
C VAL A 307 18.24 15.59 11.13
N ARG A 308 18.71 16.80 11.47
CA ARG A 308 19.61 17.01 12.61
C ARG A 308 18.97 16.57 13.93
N ARG A 309 17.71 16.93 14.18
CA ARG A 309 16.98 16.51 15.39
C ARG A 309 16.75 15.00 15.45
N LEU A 310 16.49 14.35 14.30
CA LEU A 310 16.40 12.89 14.22
C LEU A 310 17.74 12.22 14.53
N ARG A 311 18.87 12.76 14.05
CA ARG A 311 20.20 12.25 14.38
C ARG A 311 20.47 12.30 15.88
N VAL A 312 20.23 13.45 16.50
CA VAL A 312 20.38 13.61 17.96
C VAL A 312 19.47 12.64 18.73
N ALA A 313 18.22 12.45 18.28
CA ALA A 313 17.30 11.50 18.90
C ALA A 313 17.76 10.04 18.70
N ALA A 314 18.26 9.68 17.53
CA ALA A 314 18.78 8.34 17.23
C ALA A 314 20.04 8.02 18.05
N GLU A 315 20.93 9.00 18.26
CA GLU A 315 22.10 8.86 19.14
C GLU A 315 21.68 8.62 20.59
N ALA A 316 20.71 9.38 21.10
CA ALA A 316 20.17 9.17 22.45
C ALA A 316 19.53 7.78 22.61
N ILE A 317 18.79 7.29 21.60
CA ILE A 317 18.21 5.95 21.60
C ILE A 317 19.29 4.87 21.58
N ALA A 318 20.32 5.04 20.75
CA ALA A 318 21.43 4.09 20.66
C ALA A 318 22.22 3.98 21.98
N ALA A 319 22.34 5.09 22.72
CA ALA A 319 22.97 5.11 24.04
C ALA A 319 22.13 4.48 25.16
N ALA A 320 20.80 4.45 25.02
CA ALA A 320 19.88 3.99 26.06
C ALA A 320 19.71 2.46 26.17
N ASP A 321 20.33 1.68 25.27
CA ASP A 321 20.30 0.21 25.24
C ASP A 321 18.90 -0.44 25.33
N ILE A 322 17.88 0.20 24.75
CA ILE A 322 16.48 -0.23 24.79
C ILE A 322 16.10 -1.29 23.72
N ALA A 323 17.10 -2.03 23.23
CA ALA A 323 16.99 -3.00 22.12
C ALA A 323 16.38 -2.43 20.82
N LEU A 324 16.45 -1.10 20.63
CA LEU A 324 16.07 -0.40 19.42
C LEU A 324 17.30 0.26 18.83
N HIS A 325 17.67 -0.12 17.61
CA HIS A 325 18.82 0.45 16.92
C HIS A 325 18.35 1.28 15.73
N VAL A 326 18.77 2.53 15.67
CA VAL A 326 18.37 3.48 14.62
C VAL A 326 19.63 4.06 14.00
N ALA A 327 19.73 4.02 12.67
CA ALA A 327 20.82 4.66 11.92
C ALA A 327 20.25 5.44 10.74
N ILE A 328 20.80 6.63 10.47
CA ILE A 328 20.36 7.51 9.38
C ILE A 328 21.40 7.46 8.27
N VAL A 329 20.99 7.02 7.08
CA VAL A 329 21.83 6.82 5.90
C VAL A 329 21.24 7.60 4.73
N GLY A 330 21.87 8.73 4.39
CA GLY A 330 21.38 9.63 3.35
C GLY A 330 19.94 10.10 3.63
N SER A 331 19.02 9.76 2.74
CA SER A 331 17.58 10.08 2.84
C SER A 331 16.74 9.01 3.55
N HIS A 332 17.35 7.93 4.04
CA HIS A 332 16.64 6.82 4.68
C HIS A 332 17.11 6.60 6.12
N VAL A 333 16.21 6.05 6.93
CA VAL A 333 16.45 5.62 8.31
C VAL A 333 16.31 4.10 8.35
N VAL A 334 17.37 3.43 8.80
CA VAL A 334 17.38 1.98 9.00
C VAL A 334 17.11 1.72 10.48
N VAL A 335 16.08 0.93 10.77
CA VAL A 335 15.63 0.62 12.12
C VAL A 335 15.69 -0.88 12.35
N GLY A 336 16.43 -1.29 13.37
CA GLY A 336 16.50 -2.67 13.85
C GLY A 336 15.81 -2.79 15.21
N ARG A 337 14.57 -3.27 15.23
CA ARG A 337 13.85 -3.57 16.48
C ARG A 337 14.26 -4.96 16.96
N GLY A 338 15.05 -5.03 18.03
CA GLY A 338 15.60 -6.29 18.57
C GLY A 338 16.76 -6.89 17.75
N ARG A 339 17.25 -6.20 16.72
CA ARG A 339 18.40 -6.62 15.91
C ARG A 339 19.42 -5.51 15.80
N LYS A 340 20.69 -5.83 16.08
CA LYS A 340 21.81 -4.92 15.84
C LYS A 340 21.93 -4.63 14.35
N LEU A 341 22.14 -3.35 14.04
CA LEU A 341 22.38 -2.91 12.68
C LEU A 341 23.82 -3.24 12.26
N PRO A 342 24.04 -3.76 11.03
CA PRO A 342 25.39 -3.90 10.49
C PRO A 342 26.04 -2.52 10.31
N LYS A 343 27.37 -2.44 10.40
CA LYS A 343 28.12 -1.17 10.26
C LYS A 343 28.73 -1.04 8.85
N GLY A 344 29.01 0.20 8.43
CA GLY A 344 29.75 0.50 7.20
C GLY A 344 28.99 0.15 5.91
N GLU A 345 29.70 -0.34 4.90
CA GLU A 345 29.18 -0.62 3.55
C GLU A 345 28.00 -1.61 3.53
N LYS A 346 27.95 -2.54 4.51
CA LYS A 346 26.82 -3.47 4.64
C LYS A 346 25.51 -2.76 4.96
N LEU A 347 25.54 -1.67 5.74
CA LEU A 347 24.35 -0.85 6.02
C LEU A 347 23.88 -0.13 4.74
N GLN A 348 24.84 0.41 3.97
CA GLN A 348 24.57 1.08 2.69
C GLN A 348 23.93 0.11 1.68
N SER A 349 24.47 -1.12 1.58
CA SER A 349 23.93 -2.16 0.69
C SER A 349 22.49 -2.57 0.99
N ILE A 350 22.04 -2.44 2.25
CA ILE A 350 20.65 -2.68 2.65
C ILE A 350 19.74 -1.58 2.09
N VAL A 351 20.18 -0.32 2.14
CA VAL A 351 19.46 0.82 1.58
C VAL A 351 19.45 0.72 0.05
N ASP A 352 20.59 0.46 -0.58
CA ASP A 352 20.69 0.33 -2.05
C ASP A 352 19.86 -0.85 -2.57
N GLY A 353 19.81 -1.95 -1.81
CA GLY A 353 18.95 -3.11 -2.07
C GLY A 353 17.46 -2.85 -1.85
N ALA A 354 17.08 -1.83 -1.08
CA ALA A 354 15.70 -1.41 -0.88
C ALA A 354 15.23 -0.37 -1.91
N VAL A 355 16.17 0.40 -2.48
CA VAL A 355 15.92 1.52 -3.41
C VAL A 355 16.27 1.17 -4.87
N THR A 356 16.59 -0.10 -5.15
CA THR A 356 17.19 -0.51 -6.44
C THR A 356 16.28 -0.20 -7.65
N PRO A 357 16.77 0.50 -8.69
CA PRO A 357 15.95 1.03 -9.79
C PRO A 357 15.22 -0.05 -10.61
N LYS A 358 15.78 -1.27 -10.69
CA LYS A 358 15.19 -2.38 -11.47
C LYS A 358 13.94 -3.02 -10.84
N ARG A 359 13.61 -2.76 -9.58
CA ARG A 359 12.47 -3.40 -8.87
C ARG A 359 11.52 -2.42 -8.17
N GLY A 360 11.77 -1.11 -8.27
CA GLY A 360 11.06 -0.07 -7.53
C GLY A 360 11.34 -0.10 -6.01
N ARG A 361 10.75 0.83 -5.25
CA ARG A 361 10.86 0.96 -3.77
C ARG A 361 10.12 -0.17 -3.01
N ARG A 362 10.26 -1.43 -3.42
CA ARG A 362 9.46 -2.55 -2.90
C ARG A 362 9.78 -2.98 -1.46
N ARG A 363 10.86 -2.49 -0.84
CA ARG A 363 11.30 -2.89 0.51
C ARG A 363 11.38 -1.73 1.51
N VAL A 364 10.95 -0.52 1.11
CA VAL A 364 10.82 0.60 2.04
C VAL A 364 9.49 0.45 2.78
N THR A 365 9.54 0.46 4.11
CA THR A 365 8.33 0.41 4.94
C THR A 365 7.64 1.78 4.90
N VAL A 366 6.39 1.79 4.44
CA VAL A 366 5.55 2.98 4.42
C VAL A 366 4.91 3.14 5.80
N LEU A 367 5.16 4.27 6.45
CA LEU A 367 4.51 4.61 7.72
C LEU A 367 3.12 5.18 7.45
N SER A 368 2.18 5.00 8.37
CA SER A 368 0.88 5.68 8.28
C SER A 368 1.05 7.20 8.35
N ARG A 369 0.06 7.97 7.88
CA ARG A 369 0.13 9.44 7.90
C ARG A 369 -0.16 9.99 9.30
N GLY A 370 0.17 11.26 9.54
CA GLY A 370 -0.17 11.97 10.78
C GLY A 370 0.88 11.89 11.90
N LEU A 371 0.65 12.66 12.98
CA LEU A 371 1.56 12.79 14.11
C LEU A 371 1.39 11.66 15.14
N VAL A 372 2.39 11.44 16.00
CA VAL A 372 2.23 10.60 17.20
C VAL A 372 1.23 11.22 18.18
N ALA A 373 0.37 10.43 18.81
CA ALA A 373 -0.69 10.88 19.74
C ALA A 373 -0.20 11.89 20.80
N ALA A 374 0.94 11.65 21.44
CA ALA A 374 1.53 12.59 22.41
C ALA A 374 1.90 13.97 21.84
N ARG A 375 1.97 14.11 20.51
CA ARG A 375 2.23 15.36 19.77
C ARG A 375 0.98 15.92 19.08
N GLN A 376 -0.15 15.25 19.17
CA GLN A 376 -1.42 15.66 18.57
C GLN A 376 -2.19 16.70 19.42
N GLY A 377 -1.73 17.02 20.64
CA GLY A 377 -2.33 18.07 21.47
C GLY A 377 -3.76 17.70 21.90
N LEU A 378 -4.73 18.58 21.60
CA LEU A 378 -6.16 18.34 21.85
C LEU A 378 -6.66 17.06 21.18
N TRP A 379 -6.07 16.68 20.05
CA TRP A 379 -6.49 15.52 19.28
C TRP A 379 -6.00 14.19 19.84
N GLY A 380 -5.07 14.22 20.81
CA GLY A 380 -4.65 13.03 21.55
C GLY A 380 -5.36 12.85 22.90
N THR A 381 -6.32 13.72 23.26
CA THR A 381 -7.18 13.51 24.44
C THR A 381 -8.35 12.62 24.10
N GLU A 382 -9.06 12.12 25.11
CA GLU A 382 -10.24 11.27 24.93
C GLU A 382 -11.30 11.96 24.04
N GLU A 383 -11.55 13.25 24.24
CA GLU A 383 -12.49 14.01 23.40
C GLU A 383 -11.99 14.15 21.95
N GLY A 384 -10.67 14.23 21.76
CA GLY A 384 -10.03 14.25 20.44
C GLY A 384 -10.17 12.93 19.70
N GLU A 385 -10.02 11.79 20.39
CA GLU A 385 -10.22 10.47 19.77
C GLU A 385 -11.69 10.22 19.42
N ILE A 386 -12.63 10.59 20.31
CA ILE A 386 -14.06 10.54 20.02
C ILE A 386 -14.40 11.43 18.82
N ALA A 387 -13.85 12.65 18.74
CA ALA A 387 -14.06 13.54 17.61
C ALA A 387 -13.59 12.96 16.28
N LYS A 388 -12.45 12.25 16.25
CA LYS A 388 -11.97 11.58 15.04
C LYS A 388 -12.91 10.46 14.61
N ALA A 389 -13.39 9.63 15.55
CA ALA A 389 -14.36 8.58 15.26
C ALA A 389 -15.64 9.17 14.67
N VAL A 390 -16.18 10.25 15.28
CA VAL A 390 -17.34 10.99 14.77
C VAL A 390 -17.09 11.54 13.36
N CYS A 391 -15.91 12.10 13.09
CA CYS A 391 -15.57 12.60 11.75
C CYS A 391 -15.51 11.48 10.71
N ARG A 392 -14.98 10.30 11.05
CA ARG A 392 -14.96 9.14 10.15
C ARG A 392 -16.37 8.63 9.87
N VAL A 393 -17.23 8.57 10.88
CA VAL A 393 -18.65 8.23 10.71
C VAL A 393 -19.35 9.26 9.82
N ALA A 394 -19.12 10.55 10.05
CA ALA A 394 -19.68 11.62 9.24
C ALA A 394 -19.24 11.56 7.77
N ALA A 395 -18.00 11.13 7.52
CA ALA A 395 -17.41 11.00 6.18
C ALA A 395 -17.67 9.64 5.49
N SER A 396 -18.42 8.72 6.12
CA SER A 396 -18.57 7.33 5.67
C SER A 396 -17.22 6.62 5.46
N GLN A 397 -16.24 6.91 6.31
CA GLN A 397 -14.89 6.30 6.36
C GLN A 397 -14.68 5.48 7.64
N ALA A 398 -15.74 5.26 8.42
CA ALA A 398 -15.67 4.58 9.70
C ALA A 398 -15.38 3.09 9.55
N GLY A 399 -14.49 2.56 10.38
CA GLY A 399 -14.44 1.14 10.67
C GLY A 399 -15.44 0.74 11.77
N HIS A 400 -15.53 -0.55 12.03
CA HIS A 400 -16.37 -1.12 13.10
C HIS A 400 -16.11 -0.46 14.46
N ASP A 401 -14.84 -0.33 14.85
CA ASP A 401 -14.41 0.30 16.10
C ASP A 401 -14.84 1.78 16.19
N ASP A 402 -14.85 2.52 15.07
CA ASP A 402 -15.21 3.94 15.06
C ASP A 402 -16.71 4.14 15.34
N VAL A 403 -17.57 3.28 14.77
CA VAL A 403 -19.01 3.30 15.03
C VAL A 403 -19.30 2.93 16.48
N TRP A 404 -18.61 1.90 16.99
CA TRP A 404 -18.72 1.50 18.39
C TRP A 404 -18.37 2.65 19.33
N VAL A 405 -17.18 3.24 19.17
CA VAL A 405 -16.70 4.36 19.99
C VAL A 405 -17.67 5.55 19.93
N THR A 406 -18.22 5.84 18.75
CA THR A 406 -19.18 6.94 18.56
C THR A 406 -20.50 6.71 19.31
N LEU A 407 -21.04 5.50 19.31
CA LEU A 407 -22.31 5.19 19.98
C LEU A 407 -22.13 5.02 21.50
N ALA A 408 -21.09 4.29 21.92
CA ALA A 408 -20.77 4.05 23.31
C ALA A 408 -20.46 5.36 24.05
N ALA A 409 -19.68 6.26 23.43
CA ALA A 409 -19.37 7.55 24.04
C ALA A 409 -20.61 8.44 24.21
N ALA A 410 -21.67 8.28 23.39
CA ALA A 410 -22.95 8.95 23.60
C ALA A 410 -23.85 8.26 24.65
N GLY A 411 -23.40 7.15 25.25
CA GLY A 411 -24.15 6.37 26.25
C GLY A 411 -25.17 5.44 25.63
N GLN A 412 -24.98 5.05 24.37
CA GLN A 412 -25.83 4.13 23.64
C GLN A 412 -25.12 2.80 23.41
N ASP A 413 -24.59 2.20 24.48
CA ASP A 413 -23.85 0.93 24.42
C ASP A 413 -24.70 -0.20 23.80
N GLY A 414 -26.00 -0.23 24.11
CA GLY A 414 -26.92 -1.19 23.49
C GLY A 414 -27.13 -0.94 22.00
N ALA A 415 -27.02 0.32 21.54
CA ALA A 415 -27.02 0.61 20.11
C ALA A 415 -25.69 0.19 19.45
N ALA A 416 -24.56 0.36 20.14
CA ALA A 416 -23.26 -0.08 19.66
C ALA A 416 -23.23 -1.60 19.42
N GLU A 417 -23.78 -2.39 20.36
CA GLU A 417 -23.97 -3.84 20.22
C GLU A 417 -24.86 -4.20 19.03
N ALA A 418 -25.97 -3.47 18.84
CA ALA A 418 -26.88 -3.70 17.71
C ALA A 418 -26.21 -3.39 16.36
N PHE A 419 -25.46 -2.29 16.28
CA PHE A 419 -24.67 -1.94 15.09
C PHE A 419 -23.57 -2.96 14.81
N SER A 420 -22.89 -3.48 15.84
CA SER A 420 -21.90 -4.55 15.70
C SER A 420 -22.51 -5.83 15.14
N ALA A 421 -23.65 -6.27 15.69
CA ALA A 421 -24.32 -7.49 15.26
C ALA A 421 -24.75 -7.43 13.78
N VAL A 422 -25.22 -6.26 13.33
CA VAL A 422 -25.56 -6.02 11.92
C VAL A 422 -24.30 -5.91 11.06
N TRP A 423 -23.24 -5.27 11.55
CA TRP A 423 -21.97 -5.12 10.85
C TRP A 423 -21.32 -6.47 10.54
N ASP A 424 -21.29 -7.38 11.51
CA ASP A 424 -20.69 -8.73 11.39
C ASP A 424 -21.44 -9.62 10.39
N GLY A 425 -22.76 -9.39 10.24
CA GLY A 425 -23.61 -10.10 9.28
C GLY A 425 -23.73 -9.44 7.90
N ALA A 426 -23.21 -8.23 7.72
CA ALA A 426 -23.39 -7.45 6.50
C ALA A 426 -22.17 -7.49 5.57
N GLY A 427 -22.40 -7.37 4.26
CA GLY A 427 -21.33 -7.34 3.26
C GLY A 427 -20.63 -5.98 3.14
N GLU A 428 -19.48 -5.95 2.45
CA GLU A 428 -18.69 -4.75 2.14
C GLU A 428 -19.50 -3.49 1.75
N PRO A 429 -20.55 -3.54 0.90
CA PRO A 429 -21.30 -2.34 0.53
C PRO A 429 -22.06 -1.69 1.69
N VAL A 430 -22.44 -2.44 2.72
CA VAL A 430 -23.11 -1.90 3.92
C VAL A 430 -22.08 -1.31 4.90
N GLN A 431 -20.89 -1.92 4.95
CA GLN A 431 -19.78 -1.47 5.79
C GLN A 431 -19.10 -0.20 5.25
N GLY A 432 -19.24 0.08 3.95
CA GLY A 432 -18.64 1.22 3.26
C GLY A 432 -19.42 2.54 3.34
N ASP A 433 -20.66 2.55 3.85
CA ASP A 433 -21.44 3.79 4.02
C ASP A 433 -22.24 3.81 5.33
N SER A 434 -21.95 4.80 6.18
CA SER A 434 -22.57 4.96 7.50
C SER A 434 -24.09 5.16 7.45
N LEU A 435 -24.65 5.75 6.38
CA LEU A 435 -26.11 5.87 6.23
C LEU A 435 -26.76 4.56 5.79
N VAL A 436 -26.09 3.79 4.93
CA VAL A 436 -26.56 2.48 4.47
C VAL A 436 -26.55 1.50 5.64
N LEU A 437 -25.50 1.52 6.46
CA LEU A 437 -25.43 0.78 7.71
C LEU A 437 -26.56 1.17 8.67
N ALA A 438 -26.80 2.46 8.88
CA ALA A 438 -27.89 2.92 9.74
C ALA A 438 -29.27 2.45 9.22
N GLY A 439 -29.47 2.44 7.90
CA GLY A 439 -30.67 1.87 7.27
C GLY A 439 -30.80 0.36 7.46
N ALA A 440 -29.70 -0.39 7.35
CA ALA A 440 -29.68 -1.84 7.61
C ALA A 440 -30.02 -2.16 9.07
N VAL A 441 -29.50 -1.38 10.02
CA VAL A 441 -29.82 -1.53 11.45
C VAL A 441 -31.28 -1.19 11.74
N GLU A 442 -31.83 -0.15 11.10
CA GLU A 442 -33.26 0.19 11.22
C GLU A 442 -34.17 -0.94 10.71
N GLN A 443 -33.84 -1.51 9.55
CA GLN A 443 -34.56 -2.66 8.99
C GLN A 443 -34.43 -3.90 9.89
N ALA A 444 -33.24 -4.15 10.42
CA ALA A 444 -33.01 -5.26 11.33
C ALA A 444 -33.76 -5.08 12.67
N ALA A 445 -33.86 -3.85 13.17
CA ALA A 445 -34.59 -3.53 14.41
C ALA A 445 -36.11 -3.68 14.25
N GLN A 446 -36.62 -3.52 13.04
CA GLN A 446 -38.03 -3.71 12.70
C GLN A 446 -38.36 -5.15 12.27
N SER A 447 -37.33 -5.95 11.93
CA SER A 447 -37.49 -7.31 11.44
C SER A 447 -37.55 -8.32 12.59
N TYR A 448 -38.52 -9.23 12.55
CA TYR A 448 -38.61 -10.36 13.47
C TYR A 448 -37.52 -11.42 13.27
N VAL A 449 -36.75 -11.35 12.18
CA VAL A 449 -35.77 -12.37 11.76
C VAL A 449 -34.42 -12.21 12.45
N TYR A 450 -34.04 -10.99 12.86
CA TYR A 450 -32.70 -10.69 13.40
C TYR A 450 -32.57 -10.86 14.93
N GLY A 451 -33.58 -11.45 15.58
CA GLY A 451 -33.69 -11.40 17.04
C GLY A 451 -34.04 -9.98 17.52
N ARG A 452 -34.54 -9.82 18.75
CA ARG A 452 -34.82 -8.48 19.28
C ARG A 452 -33.51 -7.73 19.49
N LEU A 453 -33.14 -6.88 18.54
CA LEU A 453 -32.06 -5.90 18.74
C LEU A 453 -32.37 -5.00 19.95
N SER A 454 -31.33 -4.39 20.49
CA SER A 454 -31.47 -3.49 21.64
C SER A 454 -32.54 -2.41 21.41
N PRO A 455 -33.35 -2.05 22.42
CA PRO A 455 -34.29 -0.92 22.33
C PRO A 455 -33.62 0.40 21.94
N GLN A 456 -32.30 0.51 22.13
CA GLN A 456 -31.52 1.69 21.77
C GLN A 456 -31.12 1.73 20.28
N ALA A 457 -31.34 0.67 19.50
CA ALA A 457 -30.89 0.58 18.12
C ALA A 457 -31.40 1.75 17.24
N LEU A 458 -32.70 2.07 17.34
CA LEU A 458 -33.29 3.20 16.60
C LEU A 458 -32.76 4.56 17.06
N ALA A 459 -32.42 4.71 18.34
CA ALA A 459 -31.78 5.92 18.86
C ALA A 459 -30.35 6.09 18.31
N GLY A 460 -29.63 4.98 18.11
CA GLY A 460 -28.32 4.95 17.44
C GLY A 460 -28.41 5.29 15.96
N VAL A 461 -29.40 4.74 15.24
CA VAL A 461 -29.70 5.10 13.84
C VAL A 461 -29.96 6.59 13.72
N ALA A 462 -30.81 7.16 14.58
CA ALA A 462 -31.10 8.58 14.59
C ALA A 462 -29.85 9.43 14.89
N LEU A 463 -28.98 8.95 15.78
CA LEU A 463 -27.72 9.63 16.12
C LEU A 463 -26.75 9.65 14.93
N VAL A 464 -26.51 8.51 14.28
CA VAL A 464 -25.64 8.40 13.09
C VAL A 464 -26.18 9.26 11.95
N ARG A 465 -27.49 9.18 11.65
CA ARG A 465 -28.13 10.05 10.64
C ARG A 465 -27.93 11.53 10.97
N THR A 466 -28.22 11.93 12.22
CA THR A 466 -28.02 13.32 12.66
C THR A 466 -26.59 13.79 12.44
N VAL A 467 -25.59 12.96 12.76
CA VAL A 467 -24.17 13.31 12.61
C VAL A 467 -23.82 13.49 11.13
N VAL A 468 -24.18 12.51 10.28
CA VAL A 468 -23.85 12.54 8.85
C VAL A 468 -24.59 13.67 8.13
N GLU A 469 -25.90 13.81 8.35
CA GLU A 469 -26.73 14.84 7.72
C GLU A 469 -26.27 16.24 8.13
N ARG A 470 -26.07 16.49 9.44
CA ARG A 470 -25.58 17.80 9.89
C ARG A 470 -24.17 18.11 9.39
N ALA A 471 -23.31 17.10 9.26
CA ALA A 471 -21.97 17.31 8.73
C ALA A 471 -22.01 17.72 7.24
N ARG A 472 -22.92 17.13 6.47
CA ARG A 472 -23.13 17.47 5.05
C ARG A 472 -23.80 18.83 4.86
N ASP A 473 -24.80 19.14 5.68
CA ASP A 473 -25.64 20.33 5.50
C ASP A 473 -25.03 21.59 6.14
N ALA A 474 -24.42 21.44 7.32
CA ALA A 474 -24.00 22.56 8.17
C ALA A 474 -22.52 22.54 8.56
N GLY A 475 -21.79 21.47 8.21
CA GLY A 475 -20.36 21.32 8.51
C GLY A 475 -20.05 20.48 9.75
N LEU A 476 -18.79 20.04 9.85
CA LEU A 476 -18.32 19.14 10.90
C LEU A 476 -18.35 19.74 12.31
N ASP A 477 -18.19 21.06 12.44
CA ASP A 477 -18.29 21.75 13.72
C ASP A 477 -19.71 21.70 14.28
N GLN A 478 -20.72 21.86 13.43
CA GLN A 478 -22.14 21.78 13.81
C GLN A 478 -22.56 20.34 14.11
N ALA A 479 -22.05 19.37 13.34
CA ALA A 479 -22.24 17.95 13.63
C ALA A 479 -21.61 17.56 14.98
N TRP A 480 -20.39 18.03 15.24
CA TRP A 480 -19.68 17.83 16.50
C TRP A 480 -20.42 18.48 17.67
N ALA A 481 -20.86 19.74 17.53
CA ALA A 481 -21.63 20.43 18.56
C ALA A 481 -22.95 19.70 18.87
N ALA A 482 -23.65 19.21 17.84
CA ALA A 482 -24.88 18.44 17.97
C ALA A 482 -24.66 17.08 18.66
N TYR A 483 -23.57 16.40 18.34
CA TYR A 483 -23.19 15.13 18.93
C TYR A 483 -22.84 15.30 20.41
N VAL A 484 -22.00 16.28 20.73
CA VAL A 484 -21.52 16.54 22.10
C VAL A 484 -22.62 17.08 23.02
N ALA A 485 -23.69 17.64 22.46
CA ALA A 485 -24.88 18.04 23.21
C ALA A 485 -25.81 16.86 23.60
N LYS A 486 -25.49 15.62 23.21
CA LYS A 486 -26.32 14.43 23.49
C LYS A 486 -25.71 13.51 24.55
N GLY A 487 -26.59 12.84 25.28
CA GLY A 487 -26.28 11.66 26.09
C GLY A 487 -25.23 11.87 27.19
N THR A 488 -24.44 10.83 27.43
CA THR A 488 -23.46 10.77 28.53
C THR A 488 -22.30 11.75 28.36
N ILE A 489 -21.88 12.07 27.13
CA ILE A 489 -20.90 13.13 26.88
C ILE A 489 -21.41 14.49 27.38
N ALA A 490 -22.67 14.84 27.08
CA ALA A 490 -23.23 16.12 27.51
C ALA A 490 -23.29 16.23 29.04
N ASP A 491 -23.69 15.15 29.72
CA ASP A 491 -23.72 15.10 31.17
C ASP A 491 -22.31 15.13 31.79
N ARG A 492 -21.34 14.46 31.17
CA ARG A 492 -19.93 14.53 31.56
C ARG A 492 -19.40 15.97 31.46
N LEU A 493 -19.69 16.67 30.36
CA LEU A 493 -19.25 18.06 30.16
C LEU A 493 -19.96 19.06 31.07
N ARG A 494 -21.19 18.77 31.54
CA ARG A 494 -21.88 19.57 32.56
C ARG A 494 -21.25 19.43 33.94
N ARG A 495 -20.71 18.26 34.26
CA ARG A 495 -20.06 17.93 35.55
C ARG A 495 -18.56 18.24 35.58
N ASP A 496 -18.00 18.75 34.48
CA ASP A 496 -16.57 18.80 34.26
C ASP A 496 -15.84 19.93 35.00
N ALA A 497 -14.82 19.55 35.79
CA ALA A 497 -13.86 20.44 36.45
C ALA A 497 -12.46 20.43 35.79
N THR A 498 -12.27 19.64 34.72
CA THR A 498 -10.96 19.29 34.12
C THR A 498 -10.69 19.97 32.78
N GLY A 499 -11.55 20.90 32.34
CA GLY A 499 -11.38 21.68 31.12
C GLY A 499 -11.73 20.94 29.81
N ALA A 500 -12.41 19.79 29.87
CA ALA A 500 -12.98 19.07 28.73
C ALA A 500 -13.93 19.95 27.91
N LYS A 501 -14.72 20.81 28.58
CA LYS A 501 -15.61 21.76 27.89
C LYS A 501 -14.85 22.71 26.95
N ASP A 502 -13.71 23.21 27.40
CA ASP A 502 -12.84 24.06 26.56
C ASP A 502 -12.16 23.27 25.45
N ARG A 503 -11.75 22.02 25.71
CA ARG A 503 -11.17 21.14 24.69
C ARG A 503 -12.18 20.84 23.57
N VAL A 504 -13.39 20.45 23.93
CA VAL A 504 -14.51 20.23 22.99
C VAL A 504 -14.77 21.45 22.13
N ARG A 505 -14.82 22.65 22.74
CA ARG A 505 -15.03 23.91 22.02
C ARG A 505 -13.90 24.19 21.04
N ARG A 506 -12.65 23.96 21.44
CA ARG A 506 -11.48 24.14 20.57
C ARG A 506 -11.44 23.11 19.43
N ILE A 507 -11.83 21.86 19.71
CA ILE A 507 -12.00 20.81 18.69
C ILE A 507 -13.06 21.24 17.68
N GLY A 508 -14.22 21.72 18.12
CA GLY A 508 -15.26 22.25 17.22
C GLY A 508 -14.76 23.42 16.38
N ALA A 509 -14.05 24.37 16.98
CA ALA A 509 -13.43 25.48 16.24
C ALA A 509 -12.37 25.00 15.23
N ALA A 510 -11.66 23.91 15.51
CA ALA A 510 -10.73 23.32 14.57
C ALA A 510 -11.45 22.60 13.42
N LEU A 511 -12.51 21.84 13.70
CA LEU A 511 -13.34 21.16 12.69
C LEU A 511 -14.07 22.13 11.76
N SER A 512 -14.40 23.34 12.23
CA SER A 512 -15.02 24.38 11.38
C SER A 512 -14.14 24.80 10.19
N LYS A 513 -12.85 24.47 10.22
CA LYS A 513 -11.89 24.74 9.14
C LYS A 513 -11.93 23.67 8.05
N ALA A 514 -12.64 22.57 8.25
CA ALA A 514 -12.81 21.51 7.24
C ALA A 514 -13.88 21.94 6.22
N PRO A 515 -13.58 21.97 4.91
CA PRO A 515 -14.54 22.38 3.88
C PRO A 515 -15.63 21.34 3.60
N CYS A 516 -15.38 20.06 3.90
CA CYS A 516 -16.33 18.97 3.78
C CYS A 516 -16.00 17.86 4.81
N PRO A 517 -16.95 16.95 5.10
CA PRO A 517 -16.73 15.85 6.04
C PRO A 517 -15.49 15.01 5.73
N GLU A 518 -15.23 14.73 4.45
CA GLU A 518 -14.11 13.90 3.98
C GLU A 518 -12.74 14.55 4.18
N ALA A 519 -12.68 15.87 4.38
CA ALA A 519 -11.46 16.64 4.58
C ALA A 519 -11.08 16.83 6.06
N TRP A 520 -11.72 16.10 6.98
CA TRP A 520 -11.54 16.25 8.43
C TRP A 520 -10.07 16.05 8.89
N GLU A 521 -9.33 15.11 8.29
CA GLU A 521 -7.92 14.85 8.63
C GLU A 521 -7.04 16.09 8.42
N ALA A 522 -7.35 16.88 7.39
CA ALA A 522 -6.60 18.10 7.10
C ALA A 522 -6.83 19.18 8.18
N ALA A 523 -8.05 19.31 8.69
CA ALA A 523 -8.38 20.24 9.76
C ALA A 523 -7.69 19.85 11.08
N VAL A 524 -7.69 18.55 11.42
CA VAL A 524 -6.97 17.99 12.56
C VAL A 524 -5.48 18.31 12.46
N LEU A 525 -4.87 18.07 11.30
CA LEU A 525 -3.45 18.33 11.08
C LEU A 525 -3.13 19.82 11.18
N LEU A 526 -3.92 20.69 10.54
CA LEU A 526 -3.72 22.14 10.59
C LEU A 526 -3.77 22.67 12.02
N ASP A 527 -4.71 22.20 12.82
CA ASP A 527 -4.85 22.60 14.23
C ASP A 527 -3.73 22.04 15.11
N ALA A 528 -3.41 20.75 14.98
CA ALA A 528 -2.29 20.12 15.68
C ALA A 528 -0.94 20.80 15.37
N TYR A 529 -0.80 21.38 14.18
CA TYR A 529 0.38 22.16 13.79
C TYR A 529 0.38 23.62 14.27
N ALA A 530 -0.79 24.20 14.58
CA ALA A 530 -0.91 25.61 14.97
C ALA A 530 -0.60 25.88 16.46
N VAL A 531 -0.87 24.92 17.37
CA VAL A 531 -0.92 25.16 18.83
C VAL A 531 0.44 24.96 19.55
N ARG A 532 1.58 25.23 18.91
CA ARG A 532 2.90 25.06 19.60
C ARG A 532 3.27 26.25 20.49
N PRO A 533 3.66 26.04 21.76
CA PRO A 533 4.30 27.06 22.58
C PRO A 533 5.68 27.40 22.03
N GLY A 534 5.97 28.69 21.83
CA GLY A 534 7.34 29.20 21.73
C GLY A 534 7.89 29.61 20.35
N ARG A 535 7.11 29.61 19.26
CA ARG A 535 7.53 30.29 18.00
C ARG A 535 6.33 30.83 17.22
N ARG A 536 6.32 32.15 17.00
CA ARG A 536 5.46 32.81 16.02
C ARG A 536 5.91 32.38 14.62
N HIS A 537 5.10 31.66 13.84
CA HIS A 537 5.28 31.59 12.39
C HIS A 537 3.97 31.36 11.62
N SER A 538 3.91 32.10 10.52
CA SER A 538 2.99 32.11 9.37
C SER A 538 2.40 30.75 8.96
N HIS A 539 1.09 30.81 8.68
CA HIS A 539 0.17 29.72 8.42
C HIS A 539 0.58 28.69 7.32
N PRO A 540 0.52 27.39 7.62
CA PRO A 540 -0.38 26.41 7.04
C PRO A 540 -1.03 26.42 5.65
N VAL A 541 -0.66 27.14 4.56
CA VAL A 541 -1.32 26.86 3.25
C VAL A 541 -1.05 25.42 2.77
N VAL A 542 -2.02 24.53 2.94
CA VAL A 542 -2.12 23.22 2.27
C VAL A 542 -2.78 23.48 0.92
N VAL A 543 -2.15 23.08 -0.17
CA VAL A 543 -2.72 23.21 -1.52
C VAL A 543 -3.80 22.14 -1.66
N MET A 544 -5.06 22.55 -1.65
CA MET A 544 -6.24 21.72 -1.93
C MET A 544 -6.62 21.81 -3.41
N PRO A 545 -7.20 20.75 -4.01
CA PRO A 545 -7.87 20.84 -5.31
C PRO A 545 -9.13 21.72 -5.19
N ARG A 546 -9.36 22.57 -6.21
CA ARG A 546 -10.33 23.68 -6.20
C ARG A 546 -11.71 23.23 -6.71
N ALA A 547 -12.79 23.70 -6.07
CA ALA A 547 -14.16 23.69 -6.58
C ALA A 547 -14.86 25.05 -6.25
N PRO A 548 -15.95 25.44 -6.94
CA PRO A 548 -16.23 26.82 -7.39
C PRO A 548 -16.83 27.77 -6.34
N LYS A 549 -16.60 29.09 -6.49
CA LYS A 549 -17.09 30.20 -5.64
C LYS A 549 -18.51 30.66 -6.00
N PRO A 550 -19.22 31.28 -5.04
CA PRO A 550 -19.82 32.59 -5.33
C PRO A 550 -19.64 33.69 -4.23
N ALA A 551 -19.40 34.90 -4.74
CA ALA A 551 -19.55 36.30 -4.26
C ALA A 551 -19.08 36.79 -2.85
N ALA A 552 -18.38 37.94 -2.88
CA ALA A 552 -17.62 38.67 -1.85
C ALA A 552 -18.36 39.95 -1.33
N ALA A 553 -17.97 40.78 -0.35
CA ALA A 553 -17.13 40.85 0.88
C ALA A 553 -17.11 42.36 1.32
N PRO A 554 -16.55 42.78 2.48
CA PRO A 554 -15.87 44.09 2.59
C PRO A 554 -14.32 43.93 2.58
N ALA A 555 -13.59 44.89 1.99
CA ALA A 555 -12.28 44.76 1.30
C ALA A 555 -11.09 45.54 1.96
N PRO A 556 -9.84 45.60 1.39
CA PRO A 556 -9.24 44.86 0.27
C PRO A 556 -7.83 44.26 0.57
N ALA A 557 -7.64 42.99 0.21
CA ALA A 557 -6.34 42.39 -0.17
C ALA A 557 -6.34 42.26 -1.72
N PRO A 558 -5.18 42.16 -2.41
CA PRO A 558 -5.11 42.30 -3.86
C PRO A 558 -6.14 41.39 -4.55
N VAL A 559 -6.98 42.01 -5.37
CA VAL A 559 -8.17 41.38 -5.96
C VAL A 559 -7.73 40.10 -6.68
N PRO A 560 -8.12 38.91 -6.21
CA PRO A 560 -7.85 37.70 -6.95
C PRO A 560 -8.57 37.81 -8.30
N ALA A 561 -7.85 37.48 -9.38
CA ALA A 561 -8.43 37.49 -10.72
C ALA A 561 -9.78 36.73 -10.68
N PRO A 562 -10.86 37.32 -11.20
CA PRO A 562 -12.18 36.69 -11.19
C PRO A 562 -12.08 35.28 -11.79
N GLU A 563 -12.87 34.36 -11.25
CA GLU A 563 -12.92 32.97 -11.68
C GLU A 563 -14.21 32.77 -12.48
N PHE A 564 -14.13 32.08 -13.62
CA PHE A 564 -15.29 31.75 -14.46
C PHE A 564 -16.09 30.60 -13.83
N PHE A 565 -17.40 30.80 -13.66
CA PHE A 565 -18.33 29.76 -13.23
C PHE A 565 -19.39 29.55 -14.31
N PRO A 566 -19.39 28.40 -15.00
CA PRO A 566 -20.37 28.12 -16.02
C PRO A 566 -21.75 27.87 -15.40
N THR A 567 -22.80 28.22 -16.13
CA THR A 567 -24.17 27.91 -15.73
C THR A 567 -24.40 26.39 -15.79
N LEU A 568 -25.13 25.85 -14.82
CA LEU A 568 -25.51 24.45 -14.82
C LEU A 568 -26.53 24.19 -15.93
N VAL A 569 -26.15 23.40 -16.93
CA VAL A 569 -27.03 22.96 -18.02
C VAL A 569 -27.17 21.45 -17.91
N LYS A 570 -28.41 20.94 -17.89
CA LYS A 570 -28.67 19.49 -17.88
C LYS A 570 -28.31 18.90 -19.24
N ASP A 571 -27.83 17.66 -19.25
CA ASP A 571 -27.58 16.94 -20.50
C ASP A 571 -28.92 16.65 -21.22
N ALA A 572 -28.90 16.61 -22.56
CA ALA A 572 -30.07 16.39 -23.37
C ALA A 572 -30.60 14.95 -23.28
N VAL A 573 -31.91 14.80 -23.43
CA VAL A 573 -32.59 13.50 -23.55
C VAL A 573 -32.83 13.22 -25.02
N LEU A 574 -32.17 12.21 -25.56
CA LEU A 574 -32.28 11.78 -26.96
C LEU A 574 -33.37 10.72 -27.12
N SER A 575 -33.98 10.67 -28.30
CA SER A 575 -34.90 9.59 -28.64
C SER A 575 -34.18 8.25 -28.76
N LEU A 576 -34.92 7.13 -28.64
CA LEU A 576 -34.33 5.80 -28.83
C LEU A 576 -33.82 5.63 -30.26
N ASP A 577 -34.57 6.11 -31.24
CA ASP A 577 -34.20 6.06 -32.66
C ASP A 577 -32.87 6.78 -32.92
N MET A 578 -32.66 7.96 -32.32
CA MET A 578 -31.41 8.72 -32.46
C MET A 578 -30.24 8.05 -31.72
N ILE A 579 -30.50 7.44 -30.57
CA ILE A 579 -29.49 6.66 -29.84
C ILE A 579 -29.03 5.47 -30.68
N ASP A 580 -29.95 4.78 -31.34
CA ASP A 580 -29.66 3.63 -32.18
C ASP A 580 -28.93 4.06 -33.47
N GLU A 581 -29.32 5.18 -34.06
CA GLU A 581 -28.63 5.78 -35.22
C GLU A 581 -27.18 6.17 -34.90
N ILE A 582 -26.93 6.80 -33.74
CA ILE A 582 -25.57 7.16 -33.30
C ILE A 582 -24.73 5.91 -33.00
N LYS A 583 -25.35 4.85 -32.48
CA LYS A 583 -24.68 3.57 -32.16
C LYS A 583 -24.48 2.67 -33.37
N ALA A 584 -25.16 2.94 -34.49
CA ALA A 584 -25.06 2.14 -35.70
C ALA A 584 -23.61 2.04 -36.18
N HIS A 585 -23.28 0.90 -36.79
CA HIS A 585 -21.97 0.64 -37.36
C HIS A 585 -21.59 1.74 -38.38
N TRP A 586 -20.30 2.05 -38.53
CA TRP A 586 -19.82 3.19 -39.32
C TRP A 586 -20.26 3.18 -40.79
N SER A 587 -20.62 2.02 -41.33
CA SER A 587 -21.13 1.85 -42.70
C SER A 587 -22.63 2.12 -42.86
N VAL A 588 -23.38 2.26 -41.76
CA VAL A 588 -24.84 2.47 -41.73
C VAL A 588 -25.22 3.77 -41.02
N ASN A 589 -24.32 4.30 -40.19
CA ASN A 589 -24.53 5.54 -39.45
C ASN A 589 -24.60 6.76 -40.38
N GLU A 590 -25.75 7.44 -40.43
CA GLU A 590 -25.97 8.65 -41.23
C GLU A 590 -25.50 9.93 -40.53
N VAL A 591 -25.31 9.89 -39.20
CA VAL A 591 -24.88 11.03 -38.38
C VAL A 591 -23.43 11.42 -38.70
N ARG A 592 -22.51 10.45 -38.83
CA ARG A 592 -21.08 10.74 -39.08
C ARG A 592 -20.83 11.39 -40.46
N PRO A 593 -21.38 10.88 -41.58
CA PRO A 593 -21.28 11.54 -42.88
C PRO A 593 -21.87 12.95 -42.87
N ALA A 594 -22.99 13.17 -42.19
CA ALA A 594 -23.63 14.48 -42.11
C ALA A 594 -22.81 15.50 -41.31
N LEU A 595 -22.12 15.08 -40.24
CA LEU A 595 -21.18 15.93 -39.49
C LEU A 595 -19.89 16.22 -40.26
N LYS A 596 -19.43 15.26 -41.08
CA LYS A 596 -18.32 15.48 -42.01
C LYS A 596 -18.72 16.52 -43.06
N ALA A 597 -19.90 16.37 -43.66
CA ALA A 597 -20.47 17.34 -44.59
C ALA A 597 -20.62 18.74 -43.96
N LEU A 598 -21.06 18.83 -42.70
CA LEU A 598 -21.12 20.10 -41.95
C LEU A 598 -19.76 20.81 -41.91
N ARG A 599 -18.68 20.04 -41.68
CA ARG A 599 -17.31 20.55 -41.63
C ARG A 599 -16.78 20.92 -43.02
N SER A 600 -17.07 20.13 -44.05
CA SER A 600 -16.72 20.45 -45.45
C SER A 600 -17.38 21.76 -45.89
N VAL A 601 -18.68 21.93 -45.61
CA VAL A 601 -19.42 23.17 -45.91
C VAL A 601 -18.83 24.38 -45.18
N TYR A 602 -18.45 24.21 -43.92
CA TYR A 602 -17.77 25.25 -43.14
C TYR A 602 -16.43 25.65 -43.75
N MET A 603 -15.62 24.68 -44.19
CA MET A 603 -14.33 24.91 -44.86
C MET A 603 -14.47 25.44 -46.30
N GLY A 604 -15.63 25.27 -46.92
CA GLY A 604 -15.90 25.71 -48.30
C GLY A 604 -15.45 24.72 -49.35
N LEU A 605 -15.31 23.46 -48.95
CA LEU A 605 -14.96 22.35 -49.80
C LEU A 605 -16.24 21.68 -50.32
N ASP A 606 -16.16 21.06 -51.49
CA ASP A 606 -17.26 20.26 -52.00
C ASP A 606 -17.46 19.02 -51.11
N VAL A 607 -18.72 18.72 -50.82
CA VAL A 607 -19.11 17.62 -49.92
C VAL A 607 -18.81 16.27 -50.57
N GLU A 608 -18.94 16.16 -51.89
CA GLU A 608 -18.66 14.91 -52.61
C GLU A 608 -17.15 14.65 -52.72
N ASP A 609 -16.34 15.69 -53.00
CA ASP A 609 -14.87 15.56 -53.10
C ASP A 609 -14.23 15.16 -51.77
N THR A 610 -14.76 15.68 -50.66
CA THR A 610 -14.21 15.45 -49.31
C THR A 610 -14.78 14.23 -48.59
N ARG A 611 -15.60 13.41 -49.26
CA ARG A 611 -16.32 12.29 -48.64
C ARG A 611 -15.40 11.20 -48.09
N GLU A 612 -14.26 10.97 -48.73
CA GLU A 612 -13.27 9.95 -48.34
C GLU A 612 -11.99 10.54 -47.71
N GLU A 613 -11.79 11.86 -47.80
CA GLU A 613 -10.56 12.52 -47.36
C GLU A 613 -10.56 12.88 -45.87
N ASP A 614 -9.38 13.02 -45.25
CA ASP A 614 -9.28 13.51 -43.88
C ASP A 614 -9.34 15.05 -43.85
N LEU A 615 -10.43 15.58 -43.29
CA LEU A 615 -10.66 17.02 -43.18
C LEU A 615 -9.69 17.73 -42.21
N ASP A 616 -8.89 17.00 -41.44
CA ASP A 616 -7.82 17.56 -40.61
C ASP A 616 -6.59 17.99 -41.43
N GLU A 617 -6.44 17.51 -42.68
CA GLU A 617 -5.31 17.85 -43.56
C GLU A 617 -5.51 19.17 -44.33
N PHE A 618 -6.75 19.68 -44.36
CA PHE A 618 -7.11 20.91 -45.06
C PHE A 618 -6.90 22.16 -44.20
N ALA A 619 -6.51 23.26 -44.85
CA ALA A 619 -6.36 24.55 -44.19
C ALA A 619 -7.70 25.01 -43.59
N SER A 620 -7.72 25.18 -42.26
CA SER A 620 -8.90 25.69 -41.56
C SER A 620 -9.05 27.20 -41.77
N PRO A 621 -10.29 27.73 -41.81
CA PRO A 621 -10.55 29.17 -41.85
C PRO A 621 -9.78 29.91 -40.74
N ALA A 622 -8.90 30.83 -41.14
CA ALA A 622 -7.94 31.46 -40.22
C ALA A 622 -8.17 32.97 -40.04
N THR A 623 -8.95 33.61 -40.91
CA THR A 623 -9.30 35.02 -40.81
C THR A 623 -10.74 35.24 -40.33
N VAL A 624 -11.05 36.45 -39.88
CA VAL A 624 -12.40 36.84 -39.46
C VAL A 624 -13.39 36.69 -40.61
N ASP A 625 -12.99 37.08 -41.83
CA ASP A 625 -13.85 36.99 -43.01
C ASP A 625 -14.09 35.54 -43.43
N ASP A 626 -13.05 34.68 -43.37
CA ASP A 626 -13.17 33.26 -43.71
C ASP A 626 -14.10 32.52 -42.73
N VAL A 627 -13.96 32.80 -41.42
CA VAL A 627 -14.81 32.18 -40.39
C VAL A 627 -16.24 32.70 -40.49
N ALA A 628 -16.43 34.01 -40.73
CA ALA A 628 -17.75 34.59 -40.93
C ALA A 628 -18.47 33.97 -42.14
N GLU A 629 -17.76 33.83 -43.25
CA GLU A 629 -18.31 33.22 -44.46
C GLU A 629 -18.58 31.73 -44.27
N GLY A 630 -17.70 30.99 -43.57
CA GLY A 630 -17.90 29.60 -43.21
C GLY A 630 -19.17 29.37 -42.39
N LEU A 631 -19.39 30.17 -41.34
CA LEU A 631 -20.61 30.09 -40.51
C LEU A 631 -21.88 30.43 -41.31
N ARG A 632 -21.83 31.44 -42.20
CA ARG A 632 -22.95 31.76 -43.11
C ARG A 632 -23.21 30.63 -44.11
N ARG A 633 -22.18 29.97 -44.63
CA ARG A 633 -22.30 28.83 -45.54
C ARG A 633 -23.04 27.68 -44.86
N VAL A 634 -22.65 27.33 -43.64
CA VAL A 634 -23.34 26.34 -42.80
C VAL A 634 -24.82 26.67 -42.61
N LEU A 635 -25.15 27.92 -42.26
CA LEU A 635 -26.55 28.32 -42.07
C LEU A 635 -27.38 28.30 -43.36
N ARG A 636 -26.78 28.68 -44.51
CA ARG A 636 -27.44 28.57 -45.83
C ARG A 636 -27.73 27.11 -46.20
N TRP A 637 -26.81 26.21 -45.87
CA TRP A 637 -26.90 24.79 -46.18
C TRP A 637 -27.63 23.97 -45.12
N TRP A 638 -28.12 24.59 -44.04
CA TRP A 638 -28.72 23.86 -42.91
C TRP A 638 -29.89 22.95 -43.30
N LYS A 639 -30.61 23.30 -44.36
CA LYS A 639 -31.73 22.51 -44.92
C LYS A 639 -31.33 21.67 -46.14
N ALA A 640 -30.06 21.64 -46.51
CA ALA A 640 -29.58 20.84 -47.63
C ALA A 640 -29.67 19.34 -47.29
N PRO A 641 -29.89 18.46 -48.28
CA PRO A 641 -29.97 17.01 -48.06
C PRO A 641 -28.74 16.46 -47.32
N ALA A 642 -27.56 16.98 -47.62
CA ALA A 642 -26.30 16.58 -46.98
C ALA A 642 -26.24 16.86 -45.47
N LEU A 643 -27.03 17.82 -44.96
CA LEU A 643 -27.11 18.18 -43.53
C LEU A 643 -28.42 17.74 -42.88
N ALA A 644 -29.26 16.96 -43.55
CA ALA A 644 -30.57 16.57 -43.04
C ALA A 644 -30.50 15.89 -41.66
N MET A 645 -29.51 15.01 -41.45
CA MET A 645 -29.32 14.36 -40.14
C MET A 645 -28.80 15.33 -39.06
N VAL A 646 -28.01 16.34 -39.42
CA VAL A 646 -27.60 17.41 -38.49
C VAL A 646 -28.80 18.27 -38.09
N ALA A 647 -29.69 18.58 -39.03
CA ALA A 647 -30.93 19.32 -38.76
C ALA A 647 -31.88 18.52 -37.84
N ARG A 648 -32.05 17.21 -38.10
CA ARG A 648 -32.82 16.31 -37.24
C ARG A 648 -32.21 16.22 -35.83
N LEU A 649 -30.89 16.15 -35.73
CA LEU A 649 -30.20 16.16 -34.44
C LEU A 649 -30.39 17.48 -33.70
N ASP A 650 -30.35 18.61 -34.41
CA ASP A 650 -30.61 19.93 -33.84
C ASP A 650 -32.04 20.03 -33.28
N GLU A 651 -33.04 19.44 -33.94
CA GLU A 651 -34.42 19.37 -33.44
C GLU A 651 -34.52 18.61 -32.11
N GLU A 652 -33.83 17.47 -31.96
CA GLU A 652 -33.77 16.74 -30.68
C GLU A 652 -33.05 17.53 -29.59
N LEU A 653 -32.05 18.32 -29.98
CA LEU A 653 -31.31 19.21 -29.08
C LEU A 653 -31.98 20.58 -28.91
N GLN A 654 -33.25 20.74 -29.31
CA GLN A 654 -34.04 21.96 -29.14
C GLN A 654 -33.45 23.20 -29.82
N GLY A 655 -32.77 23.02 -30.96
CA GLY A 655 -32.23 24.10 -31.80
C GLY A 655 -30.89 24.66 -31.34
N VAL A 656 -30.21 24.02 -30.39
CA VAL A 656 -29.00 24.55 -29.75
C VAL A 656 -27.80 24.59 -30.70
N LEU A 657 -27.70 23.67 -31.67
CA LEU A 657 -26.58 23.66 -32.62
C LEU A 657 -26.66 24.88 -33.54
N ARG A 658 -27.84 25.11 -34.13
CA ARG A 658 -28.07 26.27 -35.00
C ARG A 658 -27.92 27.58 -34.22
N LEU A 659 -28.46 27.65 -33.01
CA LEU A 659 -28.35 28.83 -32.15
C LEU A 659 -26.87 29.15 -31.83
N SER A 660 -26.05 28.14 -31.58
CA SER A 660 -24.62 28.32 -31.29
C SER A 660 -23.84 28.85 -32.49
N VAL A 661 -24.18 28.40 -33.71
CA VAL A 661 -23.60 28.93 -34.96
C VAL A 661 -24.00 30.38 -35.18
N VAL A 662 -25.26 30.74 -34.89
CA VAL A 662 -25.74 32.13 -34.96
C VAL A 662 -25.04 33.01 -33.93
N ASN A 663 -24.94 32.57 -32.66
CA ASN A 663 -24.27 33.32 -31.60
C ASN A 663 -22.79 33.55 -31.92
N ALA A 664 -22.09 32.54 -32.47
CA ALA A 664 -20.73 32.69 -32.95
C ALA A 664 -20.59 33.73 -34.06
N GLY A 665 -21.55 33.76 -35.01
CA GLY A 665 -21.57 34.76 -36.08
C GLY A 665 -21.83 36.18 -35.56
N VAL A 666 -22.74 36.33 -34.59
CA VAL A 666 -23.00 37.61 -33.91
C VAL A 666 -21.77 38.07 -33.14
N ALA A 667 -21.14 37.19 -32.36
CA ALA A 667 -19.91 37.48 -31.63
C ALA A 667 -18.76 37.93 -32.56
N LEU A 668 -18.61 37.27 -33.72
CA LEU A 668 -17.60 37.61 -34.71
C LEU A 668 -17.84 38.98 -35.34
N ARG A 669 -19.10 39.33 -35.61
CA ARG A 669 -19.48 40.66 -36.10
C ARG A 669 -19.22 41.74 -35.05
N ASP A 670 -19.57 41.48 -33.81
CA ASP A 670 -19.58 42.48 -32.75
C ASP A 670 -18.17 42.68 -32.12
N HIS A 671 -17.29 41.66 -32.18
CA HIS A 671 -15.97 41.68 -31.54
C HIS A 671 -14.78 41.33 -32.45
N GLY A 672 -15.01 41.05 -33.73
CA GLY A 672 -13.98 40.84 -34.75
C GLY A 672 -12.93 39.78 -34.37
N ALA A 673 -11.66 40.15 -34.45
CA ALA A 673 -10.53 39.25 -34.16
C ALA A 673 -10.55 38.64 -32.74
N VAL A 674 -11.21 39.29 -31.78
CA VAL A 674 -11.31 38.79 -30.39
C VAL A 674 -12.22 37.56 -30.31
N ALA A 675 -13.27 37.50 -31.13
CA ALA A 675 -14.20 36.37 -31.21
C ALA A 675 -13.72 35.24 -32.13
N LEU A 676 -12.65 35.46 -32.90
CA LEU A 676 -12.19 34.55 -33.96
C LEU A 676 -12.01 33.11 -33.48
N ARG A 677 -11.32 32.92 -32.34
CA ARG A 677 -11.05 31.57 -31.80
C ARG A 677 -12.31 30.87 -31.29
N HIS A 678 -13.22 31.61 -30.67
CA HIS A 678 -14.49 31.07 -30.21
C HIS A 678 -15.34 30.63 -31.42
N ALA A 679 -15.53 31.55 -32.38
CA ALA A 679 -16.32 31.32 -33.57
C ALA A 679 -15.77 30.17 -34.43
N ALA A 680 -14.45 30.08 -34.60
CA ALA A 680 -13.80 29.00 -35.36
C ALA A 680 -13.96 27.62 -34.70
N GLY A 681 -14.14 27.57 -33.39
CA GLY A 681 -14.22 26.32 -32.62
C GLY A 681 -15.62 25.70 -32.57
N VAL A 682 -16.69 26.43 -32.88
CA VAL A 682 -18.08 25.97 -32.71
C VAL A 682 -18.40 24.78 -33.60
N VAL A 683 -18.16 24.89 -34.91
CA VAL A 683 -18.46 23.81 -35.86
C VAL A 683 -17.61 22.56 -35.60
N GLY A 684 -16.32 22.76 -35.29
CA GLY A 684 -15.43 21.66 -34.91
C GLY A 684 -15.88 20.94 -33.64
N SER A 685 -16.38 21.69 -32.64
CA SER A 685 -16.93 21.11 -31.40
C SER A 685 -18.20 20.29 -31.66
N ILE A 686 -19.09 20.78 -32.51
CA ILE A 686 -20.31 20.06 -32.90
C ILE A 686 -19.94 18.72 -33.57
N ALA A 687 -19.03 18.77 -34.56
CA ALA A 687 -18.60 17.58 -35.29
C ALA A 687 -17.86 16.56 -34.42
N ALA A 688 -16.97 17.01 -33.52
CA ALA A 688 -16.15 16.13 -32.69
C ALA A 688 -16.96 15.38 -31.62
N TYR A 689 -17.94 16.05 -31.00
CA TYR A 689 -18.70 15.46 -29.88
C TYR A 689 -19.92 14.67 -30.33
N ALA A 690 -20.36 14.78 -31.59
CA ALA A 690 -21.49 14.02 -32.08
C ALA A 690 -21.16 12.57 -32.51
N GLY A 691 -19.92 12.12 -32.30
CA GLY A 691 -19.47 10.75 -32.57
C GLY A 691 -19.88 9.69 -31.53
N SER A 692 -20.52 10.09 -30.43
CA SER A 692 -21.00 9.20 -29.37
C SER A 692 -22.26 9.74 -28.69
N VAL A 693 -23.07 8.84 -28.12
CA VAL A 693 -24.33 9.20 -27.43
C VAL A 693 -24.08 10.16 -26.26
N ASP A 694 -23.07 9.88 -25.44
CA ASP A 694 -22.74 10.74 -24.30
C ASP A 694 -22.19 12.10 -24.75
N GLY A 695 -21.45 12.11 -25.87
CA GLY A 695 -20.97 13.34 -26.49
C GLY A 695 -22.14 14.22 -26.93
N VAL A 696 -23.09 13.65 -27.67
CA VAL A 696 -24.31 14.34 -28.12
C VAL A 696 -25.15 14.84 -26.95
N ARG A 697 -25.39 14.02 -25.92
CA ARG A 697 -26.14 14.43 -24.72
C ARG A 697 -25.52 15.64 -24.03
N SER A 698 -24.19 15.74 -24.06
CA SER A 698 -23.45 16.84 -23.42
C SER A 698 -23.29 18.10 -24.30
N LEU A 699 -23.66 18.06 -25.58
CA LEU A 699 -23.46 19.18 -26.52
C LEU A 699 -24.12 20.49 -26.06
N PRO A 700 -25.38 20.52 -25.59
CA PRO A 700 -26.00 21.77 -25.15
C PRO A 700 -25.27 22.43 -24.00
N ARG A 701 -24.79 21.62 -23.05
CA ARG A 701 -23.95 22.10 -21.94
C ARG A 701 -22.63 22.66 -22.45
N ARG A 702 -21.93 21.95 -23.34
CA ARG A 702 -20.61 22.36 -23.84
C ARG A 702 -20.66 23.64 -24.67
N LEU A 703 -21.62 23.75 -25.58
CA LEU A 703 -21.76 24.92 -26.45
C LEU A 703 -22.12 26.17 -25.64
N ARG A 704 -23.04 26.02 -24.69
CA ARG A 704 -23.39 27.11 -23.75
C ARG A 704 -22.22 27.52 -22.87
N GLN A 705 -21.44 26.57 -22.37
CA GLN A 705 -20.24 26.87 -21.59
C GLN A 705 -19.16 27.60 -22.42
N ALA A 706 -19.03 27.26 -23.71
CA ALA A 706 -18.09 27.94 -24.60
C ALA A 706 -18.50 29.41 -24.86
N ASP A 707 -19.80 29.66 -25.04
CA ASP A 707 -20.37 31.01 -25.21
C ASP A 707 -20.23 31.84 -23.93
N GLU A 708 -20.64 31.29 -22.78
CA GLU A 708 -20.51 31.95 -21.46
C GLU A 708 -19.05 32.27 -21.13
N ARG A 709 -18.13 31.38 -21.49
CA ARG A 709 -16.70 31.62 -21.29
C ARG A 709 -16.19 32.74 -22.17
N PHE A 710 -16.60 32.80 -23.44
CA PHE A 710 -16.24 33.89 -24.33
C PHE A 710 -16.76 35.23 -23.81
N GLN A 711 -18.02 35.31 -23.40
CA GLN A 711 -18.61 36.53 -22.80
C GLN A 711 -17.88 36.95 -21.52
N TRP A 712 -17.49 35.99 -20.69
CA TRP A 712 -16.70 36.26 -19.51
C TRP A 712 -15.30 36.78 -19.86
N GLU A 713 -14.61 36.19 -20.84
CA GLU A 713 -13.29 36.64 -21.33
C GLU A 713 -13.36 38.05 -21.91
N LEU A 714 -14.41 38.39 -22.67
CA LEU A 714 -14.68 39.77 -23.12
C LEU A 714 -14.85 40.73 -21.95
N GLY A 715 -15.64 40.34 -20.94
CA GLY A 715 -15.83 41.13 -19.72
C GLY A 715 -14.51 41.37 -18.97
N GLN A 716 -13.62 40.38 -18.96
CA GLN A 716 -12.27 40.51 -18.39
C GLN A 716 -11.37 41.43 -19.20
N MET A 717 -11.43 41.36 -20.54
CA MET A 717 -10.65 42.25 -21.40
C MET A 717 -11.10 43.69 -21.25
N ALA A 718 -12.42 43.95 -21.21
CA ALA A 718 -12.98 45.27 -20.97
C ALA A 718 -12.58 45.80 -19.57
N ALA A 719 -12.68 44.97 -18.53
CA ALA A 719 -12.30 45.34 -17.16
C ALA A 719 -10.78 45.53 -16.95
N ARG A 720 -9.94 45.07 -17.87
CA ARG A 720 -8.48 45.31 -17.87
C ARG A 720 -8.08 46.53 -18.71
N ALA A 721 -8.92 46.94 -19.65
CA ALA A 721 -8.68 48.09 -20.53
C ALA A 721 -9.22 49.40 -19.93
N ALA A 722 -10.28 49.31 -19.11
CA ALA A 722 -10.73 50.36 -18.20
C ALA A 722 -9.84 50.41 -16.95
#